data_AF-A0A3N8FWX1-F1
#
_entry.id   AF-A0A3N8FWX1-F1
#
_cell.length_a   1.000
_cell.length_b   1.000
_cell.length_c   1.000
_cell.angle_alpha   90.00
_cell.angle_beta   90.00
_cell.angle_gamma   90.00
#
_symmetry.space_group_name_H-M   'P 1'
#
loop_
_entity.id
_entity.type
_entity.pdbx_description
1 polymer ?
#
loop_
_entity_poly.entity_id
_entity_poly.type
_entity_poly.pdbx_seq_one_letter_code
_entity_poly.pdbx_strand_id
1 'polypeptide(L)'
;MNQASLSEPAEIFGAPLDSSELAAITALVEKHRANATVTQQLAMDASRLVTASQERLARQAEAGFFKRLTHAVSGKTSENQALNQADMLQMQRFAWHYLQQLQQQNLITAQSIAVIRNNLGTMNEVIIETRDFLEQAVDRIDQRLRHVENNTNFSSWALNIEANKRRFAPIPKNLLVLRLAYDFLRQHPGAMLTGREVGNYLITTLEKLGVNCDETVRLLDFINDLIDQIGVVGLDQYRATVALSTDAHDIDSAYIQKSISGVGFNALYFLADHYERVADLIGDPELCASDAAREKIIAKFFGQELNGLAATYSIRDLTCEIIGGGQLAIAVYRDQHGLDVPPGEPALDAEAAPEQIALVSSLPDITAHSFLDACGSQQAKRDYLLLLALCVDNAAALNGPAREFIALLADHACVPELRQDVLALADDPRKALRCQPIMQALLDDENKKATWLLDAFFLLTLAQKPIESPAIKIVLGMLKPANLKDSLPNLLAMVNGEDPAAVLDAAGKLNADTQGWKNLVRYRALRFEASYSDVLKLLSVAGWANLRLTAEFSSVPMKAMEYSFYMASSDGGFLSGLADKAGSAAYGLGRRSVLSSLNEFRKRARDFLLEHQSALYAANSRIARWNLPKFEFSDDIAYSDYVLDDSTDNEDWGDQFQRYYNQIDHTLNAFSSVCTEAAEQLEFFVKGDFDSSVIAIKERKRAEWQQKQALEQLEKQSVAIVKDGEPCLLGLEWQQVAQPPCEAEKITHIRTDGKIWLVVASIDSKDRFYRSEDGLQWQEVRLDAPEYDVSVGKLEIVNGVWIVWHRVWRGSRPAGFYYSRDALNWQRSAGPAPANNSNLSLNDGHLSYQDIVYFNGMWLWTATKYRRYSYVEKGFFSDTTKSGSYAQTLVFRGADLAGPWEPWDQTPRTDEGVVIERICALPGHNGLLAFCKYDWSYMRDKKKPEQPPFVMYYGAAKAWQKCDWDSNSRYTASSTTSVHLGSRGGLMCVASELFTSDKGYAWTHRDTPIHIGQCFALRDLSLITSSSGATMLVSQDDGLSFKELRMEDGHWNHLTANDMNLLAVYYENRHEETVLRIGRYRYLPQS
;
A
#
# COMPACT_ATOMS: atom_id res chain seq x y z
N MET A 1 31.13 5.03 24.63
CA MET A 1 30.54 3.68 24.86
C MET A 1 29.04 3.84 24.79
N ASN A 2 28.43 3.24 23.75
CA ASN A 2 27.04 2.79 23.63
C ASN A 2 26.85 2.38 22.15
N GLN A 3 27.50 1.27 21.76
CA GLN A 3 27.21 0.51 20.55
C GLN A 3 26.28 -0.65 20.94
N ALA A 4 25.06 -0.33 21.35
CA ALA A 4 24.01 -1.30 21.61
C ALA A 4 22.68 -0.65 21.21
N SER A 5 22.27 -0.79 19.95
CA SER A 5 20.91 -0.44 19.51
C SER A 5 20.51 -0.93 18.10
N LEU A 6 21.28 -1.79 17.43
CA LEU A 6 20.89 -2.33 16.10
C LEU A 6 20.85 -3.87 16.02
N SER A 7 21.42 -4.59 16.99
CA SER A 7 21.48 -6.07 16.99
C SER A 7 20.26 -6.77 17.61
N GLU A 8 19.48 -6.08 18.45
CA GLU A 8 18.41 -6.70 19.26
C GLU A 8 17.10 -7.01 18.50
N PRO A 9 16.61 -6.18 17.55
CA PRO A 9 15.39 -6.49 16.80
C PRO A 9 15.55 -7.76 15.93
N ALA A 10 16.74 -7.97 15.34
CA ALA A 10 17.01 -9.11 14.47
C ALA A 10 16.96 -10.45 15.22
N GLU A 11 17.35 -10.49 16.50
CA GLU A 11 17.28 -11.70 17.34
C GLU A 11 15.86 -12.06 17.79
N ILE A 12 14.94 -11.08 17.86
CA ILE A 12 13.53 -11.30 18.22
C ILE A 12 12.72 -11.73 16.98
N PHE A 13 12.93 -11.07 15.84
CA PHE A 13 12.10 -11.25 14.64
C PHE A 13 12.63 -12.30 13.65
N GLY A 14 13.95 -12.53 13.61
CA GLY A 14 14.59 -13.43 12.65
C GLY A 14 14.96 -14.82 13.18
N ALA A 15 14.88 -15.04 14.50
CA ALA A 15 15.25 -16.32 15.10
C ALA A 15 14.05 -17.30 15.16
N PRO A 16 14.17 -18.53 14.59
CA PRO A 16 13.13 -19.54 14.70
C PRO A 16 13.03 -20.06 16.15
N LEU A 17 11.83 -20.45 16.56
CA LEU A 17 11.60 -21.17 17.82
C LEU A 17 12.12 -22.60 17.70
N ASP A 18 12.61 -23.16 18.82
CA ASP A 18 12.86 -24.59 18.87
C ASP A 18 11.55 -25.40 18.92
N SER A 19 11.66 -26.72 18.73
CA SER A 19 10.48 -27.61 18.67
C SER A 19 9.64 -27.65 19.95
N SER A 20 10.26 -27.42 21.11
CA SER A 20 9.57 -27.39 22.41
C SER A 20 8.85 -26.06 22.65
N GLU A 21 9.49 -24.98 22.24
CA GLU A 21 8.97 -23.62 22.27
C GLU A 21 7.76 -23.46 21.33
N LEU A 22 7.87 -23.99 20.11
CA LEU A 22 6.77 -23.99 19.13
C LEU A 22 5.58 -24.81 19.61
N ALA A 23 5.82 -25.96 20.25
CA ALA A 23 4.77 -26.79 20.83
C ALA A 23 4.04 -26.08 21.98
N ALA A 24 4.76 -25.33 22.82
CA ALA A 24 4.18 -24.55 23.91
C ALA A 24 3.25 -23.42 23.40
N ILE A 25 3.68 -22.70 22.35
CA ILE A 25 2.83 -21.66 21.73
C ILE A 25 1.62 -22.28 21.04
N THR A 26 1.80 -23.38 20.32
CA THR A 26 0.69 -24.07 19.65
C THR A 26 -0.33 -24.59 20.65
N ALA A 27 0.12 -25.15 21.78
CA ALA A 27 -0.75 -25.57 22.87
C ALA A 27 -1.46 -24.39 23.53
N LEU A 28 -0.79 -23.24 23.67
CA LEU A 28 -1.40 -22.01 24.20
C LEU A 28 -2.52 -21.50 23.29
N VAL A 29 -2.30 -21.50 21.97
CA VAL A 29 -3.32 -21.10 20.99
C VAL A 29 -4.52 -22.04 21.05
N GLU A 30 -4.31 -23.36 21.00
CA GLU A 30 -5.42 -24.33 21.06
C GLU A 30 -6.18 -24.29 22.39
N LYS A 31 -5.48 -24.05 23.51
CA LYS A 31 -6.10 -23.95 24.85
C LYS A 31 -7.10 -22.80 24.95
N HIS A 32 -6.81 -21.66 24.32
CA HIS A 32 -7.64 -20.47 24.43
C HIS A 32 -8.46 -20.17 23.17
N ARG A 33 -8.36 -20.99 22.13
CA ARG A 33 -9.05 -20.84 20.84
C ARG A 33 -10.56 -20.61 20.95
N ALA A 34 -11.22 -21.26 21.91
CA ALA A 34 -12.66 -21.13 22.16
C ALA A 34 -13.03 -19.93 23.07
N ASN A 35 -12.05 -19.28 23.70
CA ASN A 35 -12.24 -18.12 24.57
C ASN A 35 -11.68 -16.86 23.87
N ALA A 36 -12.55 -16.21 23.10
CA ALA A 36 -12.19 -15.02 22.32
C ALA A 36 -11.62 -13.90 23.21
N THR A 37 -12.19 -13.68 24.40
CA THR A 37 -11.77 -12.63 25.35
C THR A 37 -10.32 -12.84 25.82
N VAL A 38 -9.99 -14.06 26.27
CA VAL A 38 -8.63 -14.39 26.73
C VAL A 38 -7.64 -14.35 25.57
N THR A 39 -8.04 -14.82 24.39
CA THR A 39 -7.21 -14.77 23.18
C THR A 39 -6.89 -13.34 22.75
N GLN A 40 -7.88 -12.43 22.78
CA GLN A 40 -7.64 -11.01 22.48
C GLN A 40 -6.73 -10.34 23.51
N GLN A 41 -6.95 -10.61 24.80
CA GLN A 41 -6.12 -10.07 25.88
C GLN A 41 -4.66 -10.50 25.73
N LEU A 42 -4.41 -11.79 25.48
CA LEU A 42 -3.06 -12.32 25.30
C LEU A 42 -2.39 -11.76 24.04
N ALA A 43 -3.15 -11.50 22.97
CA ALA A 43 -2.64 -10.85 21.76
C ALA A 43 -2.18 -9.40 22.04
N MET A 44 -3.00 -8.61 22.74
CA MET A 44 -2.60 -7.24 23.12
C MET A 44 -1.40 -7.24 24.08
N ASP A 45 -1.39 -8.15 25.07
CA ASP A 45 -0.29 -8.31 26.02
C ASP A 45 1.02 -8.70 25.30
N ALA A 46 0.94 -9.60 24.32
CA ALA A 46 2.06 -9.97 23.46
C ALA A 46 2.58 -8.79 22.63
N SER A 47 1.71 -7.96 22.05
CA SER A 47 2.13 -6.78 21.28
C SER A 47 2.88 -5.74 22.12
N ARG A 48 2.48 -5.55 23.38
CA ARG A 48 3.15 -4.65 24.32
C ARG A 48 4.51 -5.20 24.79
N LEU A 49 4.61 -6.52 24.97
CA LEU A 49 5.86 -7.19 25.31
C LEU A 49 6.90 -7.05 24.20
N VAL A 50 6.51 -7.24 22.94
CA VAL A 50 7.40 -7.10 21.78
C VAL A 50 7.98 -5.68 21.64
N THR A 51 7.21 -4.66 22.05
CA THR A 51 7.54 -3.24 21.82
C THR A 51 8.24 -2.57 23.00
N ALA A 52 8.31 -3.23 24.16
CA ALA A 52 8.95 -2.70 25.36
C ALA A 52 10.48 -2.86 25.34
N SER A 53 11.23 -1.87 25.85
CA SER A 53 12.68 -2.01 26.03
C SER A 53 13.02 -2.94 27.21
N GLN A 54 14.15 -3.64 27.13
CA GLN A 54 14.58 -4.61 28.16
C GLN A 54 14.77 -3.97 29.55
N GLU A 55 15.33 -2.77 29.63
CA GLU A 55 15.50 -2.04 30.91
C GLU A 55 14.15 -1.75 31.59
N ARG A 56 13.09 -1.62 30.80
CA ARG A 56 11.73 -1.34 31.27
C ARG A 56 10.95 -2.62 31.57
N LEU A 57 11.13 -3.68 30.79
CA LEU A 57 10.62 -5.02 31.12
C LEU A 57 11.15 -5.49 32.48
N ALA A 58 12.41 -5.22 32.80
CA ALA A 58 12.97 -5.49 34.11
C ALA A 58 12.26 -4.72 35.25
N ARG A 59 11.76 -3.50 34.98
CA ARG A 59 10.97 -2.70 35.95
C ARG A 59 9.48 -3.08 35.97
N GLN A 60 8.97 -3.66 34.89
CA GLN A 60 7.56 -4.04 34.68
C GLN A 60 7.31 -5.55 34.78
N ALA A 61 8.30 -6.34 35.22
CA ALA A 61 8.17 -7.79 35.39
C ALA A 61 7.01 -8.20 36.31
N GLU A 62 6.60 -7.30 37.21
CA GLU A 62 5.48 -7.48 38.12
C GLU A 62 4.10 -7.09 37.52
N ALA A 63 4.06 -6.53 36.30
CA ALA A 63 2.83 -6.06 35.67
C ALA A 63 1.91 -7.21 35.22
N GLY A 64 0.60 -6.98 35.24
CA GLY A 64 -0.42 -8.01 34.97
C GLY A 64 -0.29 -8.62 33.57
N PHE A 65 -0.04 -7.80 32.55
CA PHE A 65 0.17 -8.27 31.17
C PHE A 65 1.40 -9.19 31.05
N PHE A 66 2.48 -8.85 31.74
CA PHE A 66 3.72 -9.62 31.76
C PHE A 66 3.49 -10.97 32.43
N LYS A 67 2.89 -10.97 33.63
CA LYS A 67 2.59 -12.21 34.38
C LYS A 67 1.63 -13.13 33.64
N ARG A 68 0.59 -12.58 32.99
CA ARG A 68 -0.40 -13.39 32.25
C ARG A 68 0.23 -14.13 31.08
N LEU A 69 1.01 -13.46 30.23
CA LEU A 69 1.64 -14.14 29.10
C LEU A 69 2.71 -15.13 29.56
N THR A 70 3.54 -14.75 30.53
CA THR A 70 4.58 -15.64 31.09
C THR A 70 3.99 -16.87 31.76
N HIS A 71 2.90 -16.71 32.51
CA HIS A 71 2.18 -17.83 33.12
C HIS A 71 1.51 -18.71 32.06
N ALA A 72 0.89 -18.10 31.05
CA ALA A 72 0.21 -18.81 29.99
C ALA A 72 1.18 -19.68 29.15
N VAL A 73 2.40 -19.19 28.91
CA VAL A 73 3.44 -19.92 28.17
C VAL A 73 4.18 -20.95 29.04
N SER A 74 4.53 -20.61 30.29
CA SER A 74 5.41 -21.45 31.13
C SER A 74 4.68 -22.43 32.07
N GLY A 75 3.39 -22.19 32.36
CA GLY A 75 2.58 -22.99 33.28
C GLY A 75 3.00 -22.92 34.76
N LYS A 76 3.99 -22.10 35.13
CA LYS A 76 4.48 -21.96 36.52
C LYS A 76 3.99 -20.65 37.15
N THR A 77 3.73 -20.64 38.46
CA THR A 77 3.39 -19.44 39.23
C THR A 77 4.63 -18.57 39.45
N SER A 78 4.50 -17.27 39.18
CA SER A 78 5.60 -16.29 39.08
C SER A 78 6.24 -15.87 40.42
N GLU A 79 6.09 -16.64 41.49
CA GLU A 79 6.45 -16.17 42.84
C GLU A 79 7.95 -16.09 43.12
N ASN A 80 8.86 -16.57 42.25
CA ASN A 80 10.29 -16.67 42.63
C ASN A 80 11.34 -16.67 41.50
N GLN A 81 11.17 -15.93 40.39
CA GLN A 81 12.24 -15.82 39.39
C GLN A 81 12.65 -14.38 39.10
N ALA A 82 13.88 -14.03 39.48
CA ALA A 82 14.57 -12.87 38.96
C ALA A 82 14.94 -13.15 37.49
N LEU A 83 14.16 -12.59 36.56
CA LEU A 83 14.37 -12.78 35.12
C LEU A 83 15.61 -12.01 34.67
N ASN A 84 16.51 -12.68 33.96
CA ASN A 84 17.69 -12.05 33.38
C ASN A 84 17.39 -11.51 31.95
N GLN A 85 18.37 -10.83 31.35
CA GLN A 85 18.23 -10.20 30.02
C GLN A 85 17.91 -11.20 28.89
N ALA A 86 18.42 -12.44 28.98
CA ALA A 86 18.15 -13.49 28.01
C ALA A 86 16.72 -14.04 28.14
N ASP A 87 16.20 -14.15 29.37
CA ASP A 87 14.81 -14.56 29.61
C ASP A 87 13.82 -13.52 29.04
N MET A 88 14.15 -12.23 29.14
CA MET A 88 13.34 -11.15 28.57
C MET A 88 13.31 -11.20 27.04
N LEU A 89 14.46 -11.43 26.38
CA LEU A 89 14.53 -11.62 24.93
C LEU A 89 13.74 -12.85 24.46
N GLN A 90 13.84 -13.95 25.19
CA GLN A 90 13.08 -15.17 24.91
C GLN A 90 11.56 -14.94 25.02
N MET A 91 11.12 -14.19 26.02
CA MET A 91 9.71 -13.83 26.18
C MET A 91 9.19 -12.89 25.08
N GLN A 92 10.01 -11.95 24.61
CA GLN A 92 9.66 -11.10 23.46
C GLN A 92 9.55 -11.93 22.18
N ARG A 93 10.43 -12.93 22.00
CA ARG A 93 10.36 -13.89 20.90
C ARG A 93 9.08 -14.73 20.96
N PHE A 94 8.69 -15.26 22.12
CA PHE A 94 7.42 -15.98 22.26
C PHE A 94 6.20 -15.11 21.98
N ALA A 95 6.20 -13.88 22.46
CA ALA A 95 5.12 -12.93 22.20
C ALA A 95 4.97 -12.66 20.69
N TRP A 96 6.07 -12.51 19.97
CA TRP A 96 6.07 -12.33 18.51
C TRP A 96 5.49 -13.54 17.76
N HIS A 97 6.00 -14.75 18.05
CA HIS A 97 5.53 -15.98 17.40
C HIS A 97 4.08 -16.33 17.77
N TYR A 98 3.63 -15.99 18.97
CA TYR A 98 2.23 -16.12 19.37
C TYR A 98 1.31 -15.22 18.54
N LEU A 99 1.69 -13.96 18.31
CA LEU A 99 0.95 -13.05 17.42
C LEU A 99 0.87 -13.57 15.98
N GLN A 100 1.97 -14.14 15.46
CA GLN A 100 1.99 -14.76 14.14
C GLN A 100 1.02 -15.95 14.05
N GLN A 101 1.00 -16.86 15.04
CA GLN A 101 0.06 -17.99 15.03
C GLN A 101 -1.40 -17.57 15.16
N LEU A 102 -1.73 -16.61 16.03
CA LEU A 102 -3.09 -16.10 16.16
C LEU A 102 -3.58 -15.48 14.84
N GLN A 103 -2.71 -14.78 14.11
CA GLN A 103 -3.03 -14.23 12.80
C GLN A 103 -3.23 -15.32 11.75
N GLN A 104 -2.33 -16.32 11.65
CA GLN A 104 -2.45 -17.43 10.69
C GLN A 104 -3.78 -18.19 10.87
N GLN A 105 -4.27 -18.26 12.10
CA GLN A 105 -5.52 -18.93 12.46
C GLN A 105 -6.76 -18.00 12.44
N ASN A 106 -6.60 -16.72 12.05
CA ASN A 106 -7.65 -15.68 12.04
C ASN A 106 -8.34 -15.48 13.41
N LEU A 107 -7.58 -15.55 14.51
CA LEU A 107 -8.08 -15.46 15.88
C LEU A 107 -7.99 -14.04 16.47
N ILE A 108 -7.50 -13.04 15.72
CA ILE A 108 -7.41 -11.64 16.17
C ILE A 108 -8.59 -10.83 15.61
N THR A 109 -9.29 -10.11 16.48
CA THR A 109 -10.43 -9.24 16.09
C THR A 109 -9.96 -7.91 15.51
N ALA A 110 -10.79 -7.26 14.69
CA ALA A 110 -10.49 -5.96 14.07
C ALA A 110 -10.11 -4.86 15.09
N GLN A 111 -10.72 -4.87 16.28
CA GLN A 111 -10.40 -3.90 17.34
C GLN A 111 -9.01 -4.14 17.95
N SER A 112 -8.64 -5.39 18.20
CA SER A 112 -7.31 -5.74 18.69
C SER A 112 -6.22 -5.41 17.68
N ILE A 113 -6.52 -5.53 16.38
CA ILE A 113 -5.57 -5.19 15.29
C ILE A 113 -5.19 -3.70 15.34
N ALA A 114 -6.14 -2.79 15.61
CA ALA A 114 -5.83 -1.36 15.76
C ALA A 114 -4.87 -1.10 16.93
N VAL A 115 -5.11 -1.71 18.09
CA VAL A 115 -4.25 -1.59 19.29
C VAL A 115 -2.87 -2.20 19.05
N ILE A 116 -2.81 -3.37 18.41
CA ILE A 116 -1.56 -4.06 18.04
C ILE A 116 -0.77 -3.21 17.04
N ARG A 117 -1.42 -2.62 16.03
CA ARG A 117 -0.82 -1.69 15.06
C ARG A 117 -0.22 -0.47 15.76
N ASN A 118 -0.94 0.15 16.68
CA ASN A 118 -0.49 1.33 17.41
C ASN A 118 0.69 1.03 18.33
N ASN A 119 0.67 -0.12 19.01
CA ASN A 119 1.80 -0.59 19.83
C ASN A 119 3.06 -0.82 18.95
N LEU A 120 2.91 -1.52 17.82
CA LEU A 120 4.00 -1.84 16.88
C LEU A 120 4.54 -0.62 16.11
N GLY A 121 3.74 0.44 15.94
CA GLY A 121 4.13 1.68 15.25
C GLY A 121 5.27 2.47 15.89
N THR A 122 5.75 2.06 17.06
CA THR A 122 6.90 2.65 17.77
C THR A 122 8.27 2.11 17.32
N MET A 123 8.32 1.10 16.43
CA MET A 123 9.57 0.46 15.97
C MET A 123 9.87 0.82 14.50
N ASN A 124 10.82 1.73 14.27
CA ASN A 124 10.76 2.64 13.12
C ASN A 124 11.43 2.22 11.79
N GLU A 125 12.04 1.03 11.61
CA GLU A 125 12.65 0.69 10.30
C GLU A 125 12.59 -0.80 9.88
N VAL A 126 12.30 -1.74 10.80
CA VAL A 126 12.41 -3.19 10.53
C VAL A 126 11.07 -3.85 10.16
N ILE A 127 9.95 -3.13 10.26
CA ILE A 127 8.58 -3.69 10.24
C ILE A 127 7.70 -2.95 9.22
N ILE A 128 8.18 -2.75 7.98
CA ILE A 128 7.32 -2.31 6.87
C ILE A 128 6.43 -3.47 6.42
N GLU A 129 7.00 -4.68 6.31
CA GLU A 129 6.26 -5.89 5.90
C GLU A 129 5.13 -6.27 6.85
N THR A 130 5.29 -6.14 8.17
CA THR A 130 4.21 -6.51 9.10
C THR A 130 3.08 -5.47 9.15
N ARG A 131 3.38 -4.20 8.85
CA ARG A 131 2.35 -3.14 8.73
C ARG A 131 1.48 -3.39 7.50
N ASP A 132 2.09 -3.67 6.36
CA ASP A 132 1.37 -4.00 5.11
C ASP A 132 0.62 -5.34 5.22
N PHE A 133 1.18 -6.29 5.97
CA PHE A 133 0.56 -7.59 6.26
C PHE A 133 -0.65 -7.49 7.21
N LEU A 134 -0.61 -6.61 8.22
CA LEU A 134 -1.75 -6.34 9.09
C LEU A 134 -2.85 -5.56 8.37
N GLU A 135 -2.49 -4.64 7.46
CA GLU A 135 -3.45 -3.95 6.57
C GLU A 135 -4.20 -4.94 5.65
N GLN A 136 -3.53 -5.97 5.12
CA GLN A 136 -4.19 -7.03 4.33
C GLN A 136 -5.11 -7.95 5.15
N ALA A 137 -4.86 -8.10 6.46
CA ALA A 137 -5.73 -8.85 7.36
C ALA A 137 -7.01 -8.07 7.71
N VAL A 138 -6.92 -6.72 7.80
CA VAL A 138 -8.05 -5.80 7.99
C VAL A 138 -9.06 -5.97 6.84
N ASP A 139 -8.60 -5.94 5.60
CA ASP A 139 -9.47 -6.05 4.41
C ASP A 139 -10.20 -7.41 4.30
N ARG A 140 -9.59 -8.50 4.80
CA ARG A 140 -10.21 -9.85 4.77
C ARG A 140 -11.22 -10.08 5.89
N ILE A 141 -11.04 -9.46 7.05
CA ILE A 141 -11.90 -9.66 8.23
C ILE A 141 -13.18 -8.81 8.11
N ASP A 142 -13.07 -7.60 7.55
CA ASP A 142 -14.21 -6.68 7.38
C ASP A 142 -15.31 -7.23 6.44
N GLN A 143 -14.93 -8.14 5.54
CA GLN A 143 -15.84 -8.80 4.60
C GLN A 143 -16.65 -9.97 5.20
N ARG A 144 -16.31 -10.49 6.39
CA ARG A 144 -16.81 -11.80 6.89
C ARG A 144 -17.87 -11.77 8.01
N LEU A 145 -18.25 -10.62 8.58
CA LEU A 145 -19.17 -10.58 9.73
C LEU A 145 -20.57 -10.03 9.37
N ARG A 146 -21.57 -10.91 9.41
CA ARG A 146 -23.02 -10.59 9.36
C ARG A 146 -23.69 -11.07 10.65
N HIS A 147 -24.23 -10.15 11.44
CA HIS A 147 -25.41 -10.40 12.29
C HIS A 147 -26.31 -9.17 12.29
N VAL A 148 -27.63 -9.40 12.33
CA VAL A 148 -28.68 -8.41 12.04
C VAL A 148 -29.39 -7.91 13.31
N GLU A 149 -29.01 -8.37 14.51
CA GLU A 149 -29.83 -8.13 15.71
C GLU A 149 -29.42 -6.88 16.54
N ASN A 150 -28.20 -6.34 16.42
CA ASN A 150 -27.78 -5.14 17.19
C ASN A 150 -28.06 -3.79 16.50
N ASN A 151 -28.37 -3.79 15.20
CA ASN A 151 -28.43 -2.56 14.38
C ASN A 151 -29.52 -1.56 14.81
N THR A 152 -30.64 -2.04 15.36
CA THR A 152 -31.75 -1.17 15.76
C THR A 152 -31.39 -0.32 16.99
N ASN A 153 -30.64 -0.87 17.95
CA ASN A 153 -30.25 -0.15 19.16
C ASN A 153 -29.18 0.93 18.84
N PHE A 154 -28.14 0.57 18.07
CA PHE A 154 -27.11 1.52 17.63
C PHE A 154 -27.69 2.66 16.77
N SER A 155 -28.63 2.34 15.88
CA SER A 155 -29.34 3.36 15.07
C SER A 155 -30.13 4.32 15.95
N SER A 156 -30.80 3.81 17.00
CA SER A 156 -31.57 4.64 17.92
C SER A 156 -30.70 5.59 18.73
N TRP A 157 -29.52 5.13 19.17
CA TRP A 157 -28.53 5.95 19.85
C TRP A 157 -28.02 7.07 18.95
N ALA A 158 -27.59 6.74 17.72
CA ALA A 158 -27.08 7.73 16.77
C ALA A 158 -28.13 8.81 16.44
N LEU A 159 -29.38 8.39 16.16
CA LEU A 159 -30.49 9.32 15.90
C LEU A 159 -30.78 10.24 17.10
N ASN A 160 -30.65 9.76 18.33
CA ASN A 160 -30.87 10.57 19.52
C ASN A 160 -29.78 11.64 19.71
N ILE A 161 -28.51 11.30 19.43
CA ILE A 161 -27.41 12.27 19.45
C ILE A 161 -27.58 13.32 18.35
N GLU A 162 -27.92 12.89 17.13
CA GLU A 162 -28.17 13.77 15.98
C GLU A 162 -29.32 14.74 16.22
N ALA A 163 -30.44 14.25 16.76
CA ALA A 163 -31.60 15.07 17.11
C ALA A 163 -31.25 16.15 18.16
N ASN A 164 -30.24 15.88 19.01
CA ASN A 164 -29.79 16.76 20.08
C ASN A 164 -28.45 17.46 19.79
N LYS A 165 -28.00 17.53 18.52
CA LYS A 165 -26.70 18.08 18.09
C LYS A 165 -26.31 19.43 18.74
N ARG A 166 -27.28 20.32 18.99
CA ARG A 166 -27.04 21.63 19.65
C ARG A 166 -26.46 21.50 21.07
N ARG A 167 -26.76 20.42 21.78
CA ARG A 167 -26.26 20.16 23.14
C ARG A 167 -24.79 19.75 23.15
N PHE A 168 -24.28 19.22 22.04
CA PHE A 168 -22.92 18.73 21.89
C PHE A 168 -21.97 19.76 21.23
N ALA A 169 -22.52 20.73 20.49
CA ALA A 169 -21.76 21.81 19.84
C ALA A 169 -20.79 22.61 20.74
N PRO A 170 -21.07 22.90 22.03
CA PRO A 170 -20.14 23.65 22.87
C PRO A 170 -19.02 22.79 23.48
N ILE A 171 -19.00 21.47 23.26
CA ILE A 171 -18.00 20.58 23.84
C ILE A 171 -16.74 20.59 22.96
N PRO A 172 -15.54 20.84 23.52
CA PRO A 172 -14.29 20.78 22.77
C PRO A 172 -14.05 19.42 22.11
N LYS A 173 -13.37 19.43 20.95
CA LYS A 173 -13.21 18.26 20.06
C LYS A 173 -12.78 16.98 20.79
N ASN A 174 -11.68 17.01 21.55
CA ASN A 174 -11.12 15.80 22.16
C ASN A 174 -12.03 15.27 23.28
N LEU A 175 -12.59 16.16 24.11
CA LEU A 175 -13.61 15.80 25.09
C LEU A 175 -14.90 15.26 24.45
N LEU A 176 -15.31 15.77 23.28
CA LEU A 176 -16.47 15.27 22.55
C LEU A 176 -16.25 13.84 22.05
N VAL A 177 -15.06 13.55 21.51
CA VAL A 177 -14.64 12.20 21.10
C VAL A 177 -14.72 11.24 22.29
N LEU A 178 -14.10 11.59 23.42
CA LEU A 178 -14.13 10.75 24.63
C LEU A 178 -15.56 10.57 25.14
N ARG A 179 -16.33 11.64 25.22
CA ARG A 179 -17.70 11.60 25.74
C ARG A 179 -18.60 10.66 24.93
N LEU A 180 -18.53 10.73 23.60
CA LEU A 180 -19.35 9.86 22.75
C LEU A 180 -18.82 8.44 22.70
N ALA A 181 -17.51 8.22 22.76
CA ALA A 181 -16.94 6.87 22.84
C ALA A 181 -17.37 6.14 24.12
N TYR A 182 -17.26 6.79 25.29
CA TYR A 182 -17.66 6.20 26.57
C TYR A 182 -19.19 6.15 26.74
N ASP A 183 -19.96 7.08 26.18
CA ASP A 183 -21.42 6.97 26.14
C ASP A 183 -21.85 5.78 25.27
N PHE A 184 -21.23 5.59 24.10
CA PHE A 184 -21.49 4.45 23.23
C PHE A 184 -21.18 3.12 23.91
N LEU A 185 -20.09 3.02 24.69
CA LEU A 185 -19.79 1.84 25.53
C LEU A 185 -20.89 1.58 26.57
N ARG A 186 -21.33 2.61 27.30
CA ARG A 186 -22.29 2.48 28.42
C ARG A 186 -23.71 2.17 27.96
N GLN A 187 -24.13 2.68 26.80
CA GLN A 187 -25.47 2.49 26.27
C GLN A 187 -25.69 1.09 25.64
N HIS A 188 -24.60 0.34 25.45
CA HIS A 188 -24.63 -0.99 24.83
C HIS A 188 -23.93 -2.06 25.70
N PRO A 189 -24.34 -2.23 26.97
CA PRO A 189 -23.72 -3.20 27.86
C PRO A 189 -23.98 -4.62 27.34
N GLY A 190 -22.93 -5.45 27.25
CA GLY A 190 -23.02 -6.83 26.79
C GLY A 190 -23.07 -7.03 25.26
N ALA A 191 -23.16 -5.95 24.47
CA ALA A 191 -23.00 -6.04 23.02
C ALA A 191 -21.50 -6.17 22.67
N MET A 192 -21.14 -7.15 21.86
CA MET A 192 -19.83 -7.17 21.22
C MET A 192 -19.81 -6.06 20.18
N LEU A 193 -19.04 -4.99 20.43
CA LEU A 193 -18.95 -3.87 19.49
C LEU A 193 -17.80 -4.23 18.56
N THR A 194 -18.01 -4.14 17.26
CA THR A 194 -17.01 -4.46 16.24
C THR A 194 -16.54 -3.17 15.57
N GLY A 195 -15.41 -3.22 14.86
CA GLY A 195 -14.89 -2.06 14.10
C GLY A 195 -15.91 -1.48 13.12
N ARG A 196 -16.74 -2.33 12.51
CA ARG A 196 -17.82 -1.92 11.61
C ARG A 196 -18.95 -1.16 12.31
N GLU A 197 -19.34 -1.57 13.52
CA GLU A 197 -20.40 -0.88 14.29
C GLU A 197 -19.90 0.45 14.84
N VAL A 198 -18.65 0.49 15.32
CA VAL A 198 -17.96 1.73 15.70
C VAL A 198 -17.88 2.68 14.50
N GLY A 199 -17.49 2.18 13.32
CA GLY A 199 -17.43 2.96 12.09
C GLY A 199 -18.79 3.49 11.65
N ASN A 200 -19.79 2.61 11.51
CA ASN A 200 -21.10 2.97 10.97
C ASN A 200 -21.90 3.91 11.87
N TYR A 201 -21.77 3.78 13.19
CA TYR A 201 -22.61 4.52 14.13
C TYR A 201 -21.83 5.59 14.90
N LEU A 202 -20.76 5.24 15.62
CA LEU A 202 -20.02 6.21 16.44
C LEU A 202 -19.22 7.20 15.59
N ILE A 203 -18.43 6.72 14.61
CA ILE A 203 -17.62 7.58 13.75
C ILE A 203 -18.50 8.45 12.85
N THR A 204 -19.50 7.88 12.18
CA THR A 204 -20.48 8.65 11.40
C THR A 204 -21.16 9.74 12.24
N THR A 205 -21.48 9.47 13.51
CA THR A 205 -22.08 10.45 14.41
C THR A 205 -21.09 11.57 14.75
N LEU A 206 -19.82 11.25 15.03
CA LEU A 206 -18.75 12.23 15.26
C LEU A 206 -18.52 13.12 14.03
N GLU A 207 -18.47 12.55 12.83
CA GLU A 207 -18.35 13.27 11.56
C GLU A 207 -19.54 14.21 11.33
N LYS A 208 -20.77 13.75 11.60
CA LYS A 208 -21.98 14.58 11.55
C LYS A 208 -21.96 15.71 12.58
N LEU A 209 -21.21 15.59 13.68
CA LEU A 209 -21.00 16.65 14.66
C LEU A 209 -19.85 17.60 14.31
N GLY A 210 -19.14 17.35 13.20
CA GLY A 210 -18.07 18.20 12.69
C GLY A 210 -16.66 17.81 13.15
N VAL A 211 -16.48 16.60 13.68
CA VAL A 211 -15.16 16.05 14.00
C VAL A 211 -14.59 15.37 12.76
N ASN A 212 -13.41 15.78 12.30
CA ASN A 212 -12.69 15.05 11.26
C ASN A 212 -12.06 13.79 11.87
N CYS A 213 -12.68 12.62 11.65
CA CYS A 213 -12.23 11.36 12.22
C CYS A 213 -11.00 10.76 11.50
N ASP A 214 -10.71 11.18 10.27
CA ASP A 214 -9.55 10.72 9.50
C ASP A 214 -8.31 11.61 9.69
N GLU A 215 -8.44 12.68 10.49
CA GLU A 215 -7.32 13.52 10.89
C GLU A 215 -6.30 12.72 11.71
N THR A 216 -5.03 12.84 11.32
CA THR A 216 -3.90 12.23 12.02
C THR A 216 -3.35 13.19 13.09
N VAL A 217 -3.26 12.70 14.33
CA VAL A 217 -2.85 13.46 15.51
C VAL A 217 -1.80 12.68 16.27
N ARG A 218 -0.73 13.33 16.73
CA ARG A 218 0.21 12.70 17.67
C ARG A 218 -0.50 12.56 19.02
N LEU A 219 -0.39 11.41 19.68
CA LEU A 219 -1.03 11.21 20.97
C LEU A 219 -0.62 12.27 22.00
N LEU A 220 0.62 12.76 21.95
CA LEU A 220 1.11 13.88 22.74
C LEU A 220 0.28 15.15 22.54
N ASP A 221 -0.04 15.50 21.28
CA ASP A 221 -0.82 16.69 20.95
C ASP A 221 -2.27 16.53 21.45
N PHE A 222 -2.84 15.34 21.27
CA PHE A 222 -4.17 15.01 21.80
C PHE A 222 -4.25 15.15 23.32
N ILE A 223 -3.24 14.65 24.04
CA ILE A 223 -3.15 14.75 25.51
C ILE A 223 -2.89 16.19 25.95
N ASN A 224 -2.07 16.95 25.23
CA ASN A 224 -1.80 18.35 25.54
C ASN A 224 -3.07 19.21 25.43
N ASP A 225 -3.83 19.04 24.35
CA ASP A 225 -5.13 19.69 24.16
C ASP A 225 -6.15 19.25 25.21
N LEU A 226 -6.13 17.96 25.59
CA LEU A 226 -7.03 17.42 26.60
C LEU A 226 -6.74 18.02 27.98
N ILE A 227 -5.48 18.26 28.34
CA ILE A 227 -5.09 18.93 29.60
C ILE A 227 -5.72 20.32 29.68
N ASP A 228 -5.66 21.10 28.60
CA ASP A 228 -6.28 22.43 28.55
C ASP A 228 -7.81 22.35 28.65
N GLN A 229 -8.42 21.38 27.95
CA GLN A 229 -9.87 21.17 27.99
C GLN A 229 -10.36 20.72 29.37
N ILE A 230 -9.60 19.91 30.09
CA ILE A 230 -9.90 19.53 31.48
C ILE A 230 -9.82 20.76 32.39
N GLY A 231 -8.88 21.68 32.14
CA GLY A 231 -8.78 22.94 32.89
C GLY A 231 -10.03 23.81 32.76
N VAL A 232 -10.75 23.70 31.63
CA VAL A 232 -12.00 24.41 31.37
C VAL A 232 -13.23 23.68 31.92
N VAL A 233 -13.30 22.35 31.78
CA VAL A 233 -14.49 21.54 32.10
C VAL A 233 -14.47 20.99 33.53
N GLY A 234 -13.30 20.90 34.14
CA GLY A 234 -13.08 20.38 35.50
C GLY A 234 -12.69 18.90 35.52
N LEU A 235 -11.75 18.57 36.42
CA LEU A 235 -11.20 17.21 36.58
C LEU A 235 -12.26 16.17 36.96
N ASP A 236 -13.22 16.52 37.83
CA ASP A 236 -14.28 15.60 38.23
C ASP A 236 -15.19 15.21 37.06
N GLN A 237 -15.48 16.16 36.18
CA GLN A 237 -16.29 15.90 34.99
C GLN A 237 -15.53 15.07 33.95
N TYR A 238 -14.22 15.25 33.84
CA TYR A 238 -13.36 14.39 33.03
C TYR A 238 -13.31 12.96 33.58
N ARG A 239 -13.06 12.79 34.89
CA ARG A 239 -13.07 11.47 35.56
C ARG A 239 -14.40 10.74 35.37
N ALA A 240 -15.52 11.44 35.54
CA ALA A 240 -16.84 10.88 35.26
C ALA A 240 -17.03 10.49 33.79
N THR A 241 -16.39 11.20 32.86
CA THR A 241 -16.49 10.91 31.42
C THR A 241 -15.78 9.60 31.07
N VAL A 242 -14.60 9.33 31.64
CA VAL A 242 -13.78 8.15 31.32
C VAL A 242 -13.99 6.96 32.27
N ALA A 243 -14.85 7.09 33.29
CA ALA A 243 -15.13 6.01 34.24
C ALA A 243 -15.76 4.76 33.58
N LEU A 244 -15.29 3.57 33.96
CA LEU A 244 -15.86 2.28 33.57
C LEU A 244 -16.46 1.57 34.79
N SER A 245 -17.59 0.89 34.59
CA SER A 245 -18.25 0.13 35.66
C SER A 245 -18.94 -1.12 35.13
N THR A 246 -19.16 -2.11 36.01
CA THR A 246 -19.84 -3.38 35.74
C THR A 246 -20.86 -3.67 36.83
N ASP A 247 -22.13 -3.94 36.51
CA ASP A 247 -23.18 -4.44 37.43
C ASP A 247 -23.05 -3.98 38.91
N ALA A 248 -22.83 -2.67 39.14
CA ALA A 248 -22.61 -1.97 40.42
C ALA A 248 -21.17 -1.84 41.01
N HIS A 249 -20.11 -2.19 40.29
CA HIS A 249 -18.70 -1.98 40.67
C HIS A 249 -18.00 -1.02 39.71
N ASP A 250 -17.34 0.00 40.24
CA ASP A 250 -16.46 0.88 39.46
C ASP A 250 -15.10 0.20 39.26
N ILE A 251 -14.59 0.21 38.03
CA ILE A 251 -13.26 -0.30 37.71
C ILE A 251 -12.25 0.83 37.95
N ASP A 252 -11.40 0.66 38.96
CA ASP A 252 -10.38 1.64 39.34
C ASP A 252 -9.34 1.88 38.21
N SER A 253 -8.95 3.14 38.02
CA SER A 253 -7.87 3.56 37.09
C SER A 253 -6.59 2.76 37.30
N ALA A 254 -6.23 2.45 38.55
CA ALA A 254 -5.04 1.67 38.87
C ALA A 254 -5.14 0.22 38.38
N TYR A 255 -6.34 -0.36 38.36
CA TYR A 255 -6.58 -1.69 37.78
C TYR A 255 -6.45 -1.63 36.26
N ILE A 256 -7.06 -0.64 35.61
CA ILE A 256 -7.02 -0.50 34.14
C ILE A 256 -5.58 -0.35 33.65
N GLN A 257 -4.81 0.55 34.27
CA GLN A 257 -3.41 0.81 33.91
C GLN A 257 -2.50 -0.43 34.10
N LYS A 258 -2.82 -1.32 35.05
CA LYS A 258 -2.08 -2.56 35.29
C LYS A 258 -2.54 -3.74 34.42
N SER A 259 -3.80 -3.71 33.97
CA SER A 259 -4.45 -4.86 33.34
C SER A 259 -4.62 -4.73 31.83
N ILE A 260 -4.62 -3.53 31.25
CA ILE A 260 -4.90 -3.31 29.82
C ILE A 260 -3.68 -2.71 29.11
N SER A 261 -3.46 -3.10 27.85
CA SER A 261 -2.21 -2.86 27.10
C SER A 261 -2.28 -1.78 26.01
N GLY A 262 -3.37 -1.01 25.89
CA GLY A 262 -3.48 0.12 24.95
C GLY A 262 -2.81 1.40 25.45
N VAL A 263 -1.97 2.03 24.63
CA VAL A 263 -1.18 3.23 25.01
C VAL A 263 -2.05 4.49 25.05
N GLY A 264 -2.87 4.72 24.03
CA GLY A 264 -3.83 5.83 23.99
C GLY A 264 -4.88 5.70 25.08
N PHE A 265 -5.41 4.48 25.28
CA PHE A 265 -6.38 4.21 26.33
C PHE A 265 -5.81 4.41 27.74
N ASN A 266 -4.62 3.87 28.04
CA ASN A 266 -4.00 4.05 29.36
C ASN A 266 -3.58 5.50 29.63
N ALA A 267 -3.21 6.28 28.60
CA ALA A 267 -2.88 7.69 28.75
C ALA A 267 -4.05 8.50 29.35
N LEU A 268 -5.30 8.11 29.06
CA LEU A 268 -6.49 8.77 29.61
C LEU A 268 -6.61 8.59 31.13
N TYR A 269 -6.39 7.37 31.63
CA TYR A 269 -6.48 7.06 33.06
C TYR A 269 -5.25 7.56 33.82
N PHE A 270 -4.08 7.47 33.22
CA PHE A 270 -2.87 8.06 33.79
C PHE A 270 -3.03 9.57 33.96
N LEU A 271 -3.61 10.26 32.96
CA LEU A 271 -3.96 11.68 33.06
C LEU A 271 -5.02 11.92 34.15
N ALA A 272 -6.03 11.06 34.29
CA ALA A 272 -7.07 11.20 35.32
C ALA A 272 -6.51 11.16 36.76
N ASP A 273 -5.49 10.33 36.99
CA ASP A 273 -4.86 10.16 38.30
C ASP A 273 -3.79 11.23 38.59
N HIS A 274 -3.16 11.78 37.55
CA HIS A 274 -2.01 12.69 37.70
C HIS A 274 -2.23 14.11 37.16
N TYR A 275 -3.46 14.47 36.76
CA TYR A 275 -3.79 15.77 36.17
C TYR A 275 -3.26 16.95 36.99
N GLU A 276 -3.56 17.01 38.29
CA GLU A 276 -3.15 18.15 39.14
C GLU A 276 -1.63 18.33 39.15
N ARG A 277 -0.89 17.22 39.27
CA ARG A 277 0.57 17.24 39.26
C ARG A 277 1.14 17.66 37.90
N VAL A 278 0.50 17.28 36.81
CA VAL A 278 0.86 17.72 35.45
C VAL A 278 0.54 19.20 35.28
N ALA A 279 -0.65 19.64 35.70
CA ALA A 279 -1.12 21.02 35.65
C ALA A 279 -0.23 21.97 36.47
N ASP A 280 0.23 21.55 37.65
CA ASP A 280 1.18 22.30 38.47
C ASP A 280 2.54 22.46 37.78
N LEU A 281 3.06 21.40 37.16
CA LEU A 281 4.36 21.42 36.48
C LEU A 281 4.35 22.27 35.20
N ILE A 282 3.24 22.28 34.45
CA ILE A 282 3.10 23.13 33.25
C ILE A 282 2.67 24.56 33.59
N GLY A 283 2.05 24.76 34.76
CA GLY A 283 1.64 26.08 35.26
C GLY A 283 2.78 26.87 35.91
N ASP A 284 3.90 26.22 36.24
CA ASP A 284 5.10 26.86 36.78
C ASP A 284 5.88 27.60 35.68
N PRO A 285 5.94 28.95 35.69
CA PRO A 285 6.61 29.73 34.65
C PRO A 285 8.14 29.58 34.65
N GLU A 286 8.76 29.07 35.72
CA GLU A 286 10.20 28.77 35.76
C GLU A 286 10.53 27.43 35.08
N LEU A 287 9.62 26.45 35.17
CA LEU A 287 9.78 25.12 34.56
C LEU A 287 9.25 25.06 33.12
N CYS A 288 8.14 25.76 32.84
CA CYS A 288 7.41 25.71 31.58
C CYS A 288 7.41 27.08 30.86
N ALA A 289 8.59 27.52 30.43
CA ALA A 289 8.78 28.83 29.81
C ALA A 289 8.43 28.91 28.30
N SER A 290 8.07 27.79 27.67
CA SER A 290 7.72 27.71 26.23
C SER A 290 6.92 26.44 25.91
N ASP A 291 6.26 26.42 24.76
CA ASP A 291 5.51 25.24 24.28
C ASP A 291 6.42 24.01 24.13
N ALA A 292 7.68 24.20 23.72
CA ALA A 292 8.66 23.12 23.67
C ALA A 292 9.04 22.59 25.07
N ALA A 293 9.07 23.46 26.08
CA ALA A 293 9.27 23.04 27.47
C ALA A 293 8.05 22.28 27.99
N ARG A 294 6.83 22.74 27.65
CA ARG A 294 5.57 22.09 27.98
C ARG A 294 5.48 20.68 27.40
N GLU A 295 5.72 20.52 26.10
CA GLU A 295 5.77 19.22 25.45
C GLU A 295 6.82 18.31 26.09
N LYS A 296 8.01 18.84 26.41
CA LYS A 296 9.08 18.07 27.05
C LYS A 296 8.71 17.63 28.47
N ILE A 297 7.99 18.46 29.23
CA ILE A 297 7.50 18.12 30.57
C ILE A 297 6.47 17.00 30.46
N ILE A 298 5.47 17.14 29.59
CA ILE A 298 4.40 16.14 29.39
C ILE A 298 5.01 14.83 28.88
N ALA A 299 5.84 14.89 27.83
CA ALA A 299 6.51 13.71 27.26
C ALA A 299 7.43 13.02 28.27
N LYS A 300 8.15 13.77 29.12
CA LYS A 300 9.00 13.18 30.16
C LYS A 300 8.18 12.57 31.30
N PHE A 301 7.08 13.22 31.69
CA PHE A 301 6.23 12.78 32.80
C PHE A 301 5.47 11.50 32.45
N PHE A 302 4.82 11.48 31.29
CA PHE A 302 4.15 10.29 30.78
C PHE A 302 5.14 9.23 30.27
N GLY A 303 6.27 9.63 29.69
CA GLY A 303 7.28 8.72 29.13
C GLY A 303 7.88 7.74 30.14
N GLN A 304 7.88 8.11 31.43
CA GLN A 304 8.26 7.21 32.52
C GLN A 304 7.34 5.99 32.65
N GLU A 305 6.05 6.12 32.29
CA GLU A 305 5.00 5.09 32.51
C GLU A 305 4.37 4.54 31.22
N LEU A 306 4.30 5.35 30.15
CA LEU A 306 3.80 4.98 28.81
C LEU A 306 4.85 5.31 27.72
N ASN A 307 5.30 4.30 26.95
CA ASN A 307 6.10 4.56 25.75
C ASN A 307 5.16 4.77 24.56
N GLY A 308 5.43 5.72 23.67
CA GLY A 308 4.63 5.92 22.45
C GLY A 308 3.67 7.12 22.46
N LEU A 309 3.84 8.12 23.33
CA LEU A 309 3.14 9.41 23.15
C LEU A 309 3.47 10.11 21.83
N ALA A 310 4.64 9.79 21.24
CA ALA A 310 5.01 10.27 19.92
C ALA A 310 4.29 9.52 18.77
N ALA A 311 3.51 8.47 19.08
CA ALA A 311 2.78 7.73 18.06
C ALA A 311 1.66 8.59 17.47
N THR A 312 1.48 8.46 16.17
CA THR A 312 0.44 9.16 15.40
C THR A 312 -0.77 8.26 15.25
N TYR A 313 -1.93 8.76 15.63
CA TYR A 313 -3.22 8.10 15.53
C TYR A 313 -4.08 8.83 14.51
N SER A 314 -4.90 8.13 13.72
CA SER A 314 -6.13 8.76 13.24
C SER A 314 -7.10 8.87 14.42
N ILE A 315 -7.94 9.91 14.46
CA ILE A 315 -8.98 10.01 15.50
C ILE A 315 -9.89 8.77 15.50
N ARG A 316 -10.15 8.20 14.32
CA ARG A 316 -10.84 6.91 14.13
C ARG A 316 -10.14 5.77 14.86
N ASP A 317 -8.84 5.58 14.64
CA ASP A 317 -8.06 4.50 15.27
C ASP A 317 -7.97 4.65 16.79
N LEU A 318 -7.79 5.88 17.29
CA LEU A 318 -7.79 6.17 18.73
C LEU A 318 -9.16 5.87 19.36
N THR A 319 -10.25 6.22 18.67
CA THR A 319 -11.62 5.92 19.11
C THR A 319 -11.85 4.40 19.17
N CYS A 320 -11.40 3.65 18.17
CA CYS A 320 -11.46 2.19 18.16
C CYS A 320 -10.66 1.56 19.31
N GLU A 321 -9.47 2.09 19.61
CA GLU A 321 -8.65 1.65 20.76
C GLU A 321 -9.36 1.90 22.10
N ILE A 322 -10.02 3.05 22.27
CA ILE A 322 -10.76 3.38 23.50
C ILE A 322 -11.95 2.42 23.69
N ILE A 323 -12.72 2.16 22.63
CA ILE A 323 -13.85 1.21 22.68
C ILE A 323 -13.34 -0.20 23.01
N GLY A 324 -12.35 -0.70 22.27
CA GLY A 324 -11.79 -2.03 22.47
C GLY A 324 -11.18 -2.22 23.86
N GLY A 325 -10.39 -1.24 24.32
CA GLY A 325 -9.79 -1.24 25.66
C GLY A 325 -10.84 -1.21 26.78
N GLY A 326 -11.94 -0.47 26.58
CA GLY A 326 -13.05 -0.41 27.52
C GLY A 326 -13.84 -1.72 27.64
N GLN A 327 -14.19 -2.35 26.52
CA GLN A 327 -14.88 -3.65 26.53
C GLN A 327 -14.03 -4.74 27.18
N LEU A 328 -12.73 -4.72 26.90
CA LEU A 328 -11.79 -5.67 27.44
C LEU A 328 -11.57 -5.48 28.94
N ALA A 329 -11.43 -4.24 29.41
CA ALA A 329 -11.35 -3.92 30.84
C ALA A 329 -12.56 -4.47 31.61
N ILE A 330 -13.77 -4.28 31.05
CA ILE A 330 -15.01 -4.80 31.62
C ILE A 330 -15.01 -6.32 31.63
N ALA A 331 -14.69 -6.98 30.51
CA ALA A 331 -14.72 -8.43 30.40
C ALA A 331 -13.69 -9.11 31.31
N VAL A 332 -12.45 -8.61 31.35
CA VAL A 332 -11.38 -9.15 32.21
C VAL A 332 -11.68 -8.94 33.68
N TYR A 333 -12.27 -7.80 34.03
CA TYR A 333 -12.70 -7.54 35.41
C TYR A 333 -13.81 -8.51 35.83
N ARG A 334 -14.80 -8.78 34.96
CA ARG A 334 -15.89 -9.74 35.23
C ARG A 334 -15.38 -11.16 35.42
N ASP A 335 -14.52 -11.64 34.52
CA ASP A 335 -13.92 -12.96 34.57
C ASP A 335 -13.10 -13.17 35.86
N GLN A 336 -12.22 -12.21 36.21
CA GLN A 336 -11.37 -12.31 37.40
C GLN A 336 -12.13 -12.22 38.73
N HIS A 337 -13.28 -11.55 38.75
CA HIS A 337 -14.11 -11.41 39.95
C HIS A 337 -15.29 -12.38 39.98
N GLY A 338 -15.35 -13.35 39.05
CA GLY A 338 -16.38 -14.39 39.02
C GLY A 338 -17.80 -13.86 38.74
N LEU A 339 -17.90 -12.74 38.02
CA LEU A 339 -19.18 -12.08 37.66
C LEU A 339 -19.79 -12.66 36.37
N ASP A 340 -19.08 -13.57 35.69
CA ASP A 340 -19.58 -14.32 34.56
C ASP A 340 -20.14 -15.66 35.05
N VAL A 341 -21.47 -15.77 35.09
CA VAL A 341 -22.17 -17.01 35.45
C VAL A 341 -21.94 -18.02 34.33
N PRO A 342 -21.31 -19.19 34.57
CA PRO A 342 -21.28 -20.24 33.56
C PRO A 342 -22.72 -20.63 33.25
N PRO A 343 -23.13 -20.77 31.97
CA PRO A 343 -24.43 -21.33 31.66
C PRO A 343 -24.53 -22.70 32.34
N GLY A 344 -25.39 -22.77 33.35
CA GLY A 344 -25.48 -23.93 34.24
C GLY A 344 -25.78 -25.19 33.44
N GLU A 345 -25.08 -26.27 33.79
CA GLU A 345 -25.49 -27.63 33.44
C GLU A 345 -26.98 -27.78 33.78
N PRO A 346 -27.83 -28.19 32.81
CA PRO A 346 -29.22 -28.47 33.12
C PRO A 346 -29.27 -29.63 34.11
N ALA A 347 -29.88 -29.36 35.26
CA ALA A 347 -30.14 -30.36 36.29
C ALA A 347 -30.88 -31.57 35.70
N LEU A 348 -30.44 -32.74 36.14
CA LEU A 348 -31.16 -34.00 36.01
C LEU A 348 -32.53 -33.89 36.69
N ASP A 349 -33.57 -33.67 35.90
CA ASP A 349 -34.94 -34.02 36.27
C ASP A 349 -35.45 -35.11 35.33
N ALA A 350 -35.87 -36.20 35.97
CA ALA A 350 -36.40 -37.39 35.35
C ALA A 350 -37.82 -37.15 34.82
N GLU A 351 -38.17 -37.93 33.78
CA GLU A 351 -39.53 -38.21 33.29
C GLU A 351 -40.25 -37.09 32.53
N ALA A 352 -39.89 -36.95 31.25
CA ALA A 352 -40.80 -37.21 30.13
C ALA A 352 -39.96 -37.12 28.85
N ALA A 353 -39.84 -38.21 28.08
CA ALA A 353 -39.09 -38.20 26.83
C ALA A 353 -39.65 -37.14 25.86
N PRO A 354 -38.91 -36.07 25.54
CA PRO A 354 -39.26 -35.19 24.44
C PRO A 354 -38.51 -35.71 23.21
N GLU A 355 -39.20 -35.90 22.09
CA GLU A 355 -38.53 -35.98 20.79
C GLU A 355 -37.67 -34.72 20.61
N GLN A 356 -36.36 -34.88 20.71
CA GLN A 356 -35.41 -33.83 20.35
C GLN A 356 -35.47 -33.64 18.83
N ILE A 357 -36.14 -32.58 18.38
CA ILE A 357 -35.90 -32.03 17.05
C ILE A 357 -34.51 -31.37 17.12
N ALA A 358 -33.51 -32.05 16.58
CA ALA A 358 -32.18 -31.48 16.39
C ALA A 358 -32.28 -30.31 15.39
N LEU A 359 -31.96 -29.09 15.85
CA LEU A 359 -31.92 -27.86 15.05
C LEU A 359 -30.65 -27.74 14.18
N VAL A 360 -29.73 -28.70 14.24
CA VAL A 360 -28.48 -28.75 13.48
C VAL A 360 -28.34 -30.13 12.85
N SER A 361 -28.07 -30.18 11.54
CA SER A 361 -27.90 -31.44 10.80
C SER A 361 -26.75 -32.26 11.37
N SER A 362 -26.94 -33.58 11.50
CA SER A 362 -25.87 -34.50 11.97
C SER A 362 -24.86 -34.84 10.87
N LEU A 363 -25.17 -34.48 9.62
CA LEU A 363 -24.36 -34.70 8.43
C LEU A 363 -23.83 -33.38 7.86
N PRO A 364 -22.64 -33.38 7.22
CA PRO A 364 -22.13 -32.21 6.51
C PRO A 364 -23.07 -31.75 5.39
N ASP A 365 -23.15 -30.44 5.16
CA ASP A 365 -23.89 -29.88 4.03
C ASP A 365 -23.28 -30.37 2.70
N ILE A 366 -24.16 -30.67 1.74
CA ILE A 366 -23.76 -31.06 0.39
C ILE A 366 -23.60 -29.80 -0.44
N THR A 367 -22.36 -29.37 -0.67
CA THR A 367 -22.06 -28.15 -1.45
C THR A 367 -21.80 -28.41 -2.92
N ALA A 368 -21.50 -29.67 -3.29
CA ALA A 368 -21.22 -30.08 -4.66
C ALA A 368 -21.40 -31.59 -4.83
N HIS A 369 -21.96 -32.00 -5.96
CA HIS A 369 -22.27 -33.38 -6.31
C HIS A 369 -22.00 -33.67 -7.79
N SER A 370 -21.14 -34.65 -8.07
CA SER A 370 -20.66 -34.98 -9.42
C SER A 370 -21.75 -35.20 -10.47
N PHE A 371 -22.84 -35.91 -10.15
CA PHE A 371 -23.98 -36.08 -11.05
C PHE A 371 -24.96 -34.90 -11.05
N LEU A 372 -25.45 -34.47 -9.88
CA LEU A 372 -26.51 -33.46 -9.77
C LEU A 372 -26.07 -32.10 -10.34
N ASP A 373 -24.80 -31.72 -10.23
CA ASP A 373 -24.30 -30.43 -10.74
C ASP A 373 -24.10 -30.46 -12.26
N ALA A 374 -23.63 -31.58 -12.80
CA ALA A 374 -23.42 -31.77 -14.24
C ALA A 374 -24.74 -31.97 -15.00
N CYS A 375 -25.81 -32.40 -14.33
CA CYS A 375 -27.09 -32.71 -14.96
C CYS A 375 -27.97 -31.46 -15.13
N GLY A 376 -28.21 -31.03 -16.37
CA GLY A 376 -29.10 -29.90 -16.65
C GLY A 376 -30.61 -30.19 -16.55
N SER A 377 -31.02 -31.47 -16.48
CA SER A 377 -32.44 -31.86 -16.46
C SER A 377 -32.94 -32.04 -15.03
N GLN A 378 -33.89 -31.21 -14.61
CA GLN A 378 -34.51 -31.31 -13.29
C GLN A 378 -35.24 -32.66 -13.09
N GLN A 379 -35.86 -33.20 -14.14
CA GLN A 379 -36.49 -34.52 -14.08
C GLN A 379 -35.46 -35.63 -13.84
N ALA A 380 -34.31 -35.57 -14.51
CA ALA A 380 -33.24 -36.56 -14.32
C ALA A 380 -32.65 -36.51 -12.90
N LYS A 381 -32.54 -35.32 -12.29
CA LYS A 381 -32.16 -35.18 -10.86
C LYS A 381 -33.19 -35.82 -9.93
N ARG A 382 -34.49 -35.60 -10.18
CA ARG A 382 -35.56 -36.26 -9.41
C ARG A 382 -35.48 -37.78 -9.55
N ASP A 383 -35.38 -38.26 -10.78
CA ASP A 383 -35.30 -39.69 -11.07
C ASP A 383 -34.08 -40.33 -10.39
N TYR A 384 -32.93 -39.66 -10.39
CA TYR A 384 -31.71 -40.12 -9.72
C TYR A 384 -31.91 -40.40 -8.23
N LEU A 385 -32.54 -39.45 -7.53
CA LEU A 385 -32.81 -39.54 -6.10
C LEU A 385 -33.92 -40.55 -5.80
N LEU A 386 -34.96 -40.64 -6.64
CA LEU A 386 -36.01 -41.65 -6.51
C LEU A 386 -35.46 -43.08 -6.53
N LEU A 387 -34.43 -43.34 -7.34
CA LEU A 387 -33.81 -44.66 -7.41
C LEU A 387 -33.25 -45.13 -6.06
N LEU A 388 -32.86 -44.23 -5.15
CA LEU A 388 -32.35 -44.60 -3.81
C LEU A 388 -33.37 -45.41 -2.98
N ALA A 389 -34.67 -45.30 -3.29
CA ALA A 389 -35.72 -46.12 -2.68
C ALA A 389 -35.57 -47.63 -2.95
N LEU A 390 -34.82 -48.00 -4.01
CA LEU A 390 -34.54 -49.39 -4.37
C LEU A 390 -33.51 -50.06 -3.45
N CYS A 391 -32.75 -49.29 -2.67
CA CYS A 391 -31.67 -49.81 -1.84
C CYS A 391 -32.18 -50.53 -0.58
N VAL A 392 -33.39 -50.20 -0.13
CA VAL A 392 -33.98 -50.68 1.12
C VAL A 392 -35.23 -51.51 0.86
N ASP A 393 -35.65 -52.34 1.82
CA ASP A 393 -36.87 -53.15 1.67
C ASP A 393 -38.14 -52.29 1.79
N ASN A 394 -38.16 -51.33 2.73
CA ASN A 394 -39.27 -50.42 3.02
C ASN A 394 -38.78 -49.12 3.66
N ALA A 395 -39.64 -48.11 3.83
CA ALA A 395 -39.29 -46.82 4.42
C ALA A 395 -38.89 -46.92 5.92
N ALA A 396 -39.34 -47.97 6.62
CA ALA A 396 -38.96 -48.23 8.01
C ALA A 396 -37.48 -48.66 8.14
N ALA A 397 -36.86 -49.13 7.06
CA ALA A 397 -35.43 -49.46 7.05
C ALA A 397 -34.52 -48.21 7.03
N LEU A 398 -35.06 -47.02 6.71
CA LEU A 398 -34.33 -45.75 6.70
C LEU A 398 -34.48 -45.07 8.07
N ASN A 399 -33.40 -45.05 8.85
CA ASN A 399 -33.33 -44.38 10.15
C ASN A 399 -33.18 -42.85 9.99
N GLY A 400 -33.07 -42.12 11.11
CA GLY A 400 -32.93 -40.66 11.13
C GLY A 400 -31.82 -40.13 10.20
N PRO A 401 -30.55 -40.54 10.37
CA PRO A 401 -29.43 -40.10 9.53
C PRO A 401 -29.60 -40.44 8.04
N ALA A 402 -30.13 -41.62 7.71
CA ALA A 402 -30.38 -41.99 6.31
C ALA A 402 -31.46 -41.10 5.65
N ARG A 403 -32.51 -40.72 6.41
CA ARG A 403 -33.54 -39.80 5.93
C ARG A 403 -33.02 -38.36 5.79
N GLU A 404 -32.11 -37.96 6.66
CA GLU A 404 -31.42 -36.67 6.61
C GLU A 404 -30.53 -36.57 5.38
N PHE A 405 -29.73 -37.61 5.08
CA PHE A 405 -28.91 -37.65 3.87
C PHE A 405 -29.73 -37.50 2.57
N ILE A 406 -30.88 -38.18 2.49
CA ILE A 406 -31.81 -38.03 1.36
C ILE A 406 -32.35 -36.60 1.28
N ALA A 407 -32.63 -35.96 2.42
CA ALA A 407 -33.08 -34.57 2.46
C ALA A 407 -32.01 -33.61 1.93
N LEU A 408 -30.75 -33.75 2.38
CA LEU A 408 -29.64 -32.93 1.92
C LEU A 408 -29.39 -33.06 0.41
N LEU A 409 -29.49 -34.28 -0.14
CA LEU A 409 -29.38 -34.50 -1.58
C LEU A 409 -30.55 -33.87 -2.35
N ALA A 410 -31.77 -33.96 -1.82
CA ALA A 410 -32.97 -33.36 -2.41
C ALA A 410 -32.91 -31.83 -2.39
N ASP A 411 -32.42 -31.24 -1.30
CA ASP A 411 -32.23 -29.80 -1.14
C ASP A 411 -31.17 -29.28 -2.14
N HIS A 412 -30.02 -29.97 -2.24
CA HIS A 412 -28.98 -29.63 -3.23
C HIS A 412 -29.51 -29.72 -4.68
N ALA A 413 -30.34 -30.72 -4.96
CA ALA A 413 -31.00 -30.87 -6.26
C ALA A 413 -32.16 -29.87 -6.50
N CYS A 414 -32.47 -29.00 -5.54
CA CYS A 414 -33.60 -28.05 -5.57
C CYS A 414 -34.97 -28.73 -5.71
N VAL A 415 -35.16 -29.89 -5.06
CA VAL A 415 -36.40 -30.70 -5.04
C VAL A 415 -36.72 -31.25 -3.64
N PRO A 416 -36.81 -30.39 -2.60
CA PRO A 416 -36.96 -30.79 -1.20
C PRO A 416 -38.16 -31.73 -0.94
N GLU A 417 -39.26 -31.53 -1.68
CA GLU A 417 -40.48 -32.34 -1.57
C GLU A 417 -40.27 -33.82 -1.94
N LEU A 418 -39.22 -34.14 -2.70
CA LEU A 418 -38.95 -35.49 -3.19
C LEU A 418 -38.61 -36.49 -2.08
N ARG A 419 -38.22 -36.01 -0.89
CA ARG A 419 -37.96 -36.88 0.27
C ARG A 419 -39.18 -37.76 0.58
N GLN A 420 -40.39 -37.23 0.51
CA GLN A 420 -41.60 -38.01 0.78
C GLN A 420 -41.88 -39.02 -0.35
N ASP A 421 -41.61 -38.64 -1.60
CA ASP A 421 -41.75 -39.53 -2.76
C ASP A 421 -40.80 -40.74 -2.67
N VAL A 422 -39.55 -40.53 -2.24
CA VAL A 422 -38.57 -41.60 -2.03
C VAL A 422 -39.05 -42.57 -0.94
N LEU A 423 -39.60 -42.05 0.16
CA LEU A 423 -40.13 -42.88 1.25
C LEU A 423 -41.37 -43.66 0.81
N ALA A 424 -42.31 -43.00 0.13
CA ALA A 424 -43.51 -43.66 -0.39
C ALA A 424 -43.18 -44.76 -1.41
N LEU A 425 -42.22 -44.50 -2.29
CA LEU A 425 -41.73 -45.49 -3.25
C LEU A 425 -40.99 -46.65 -2.58
N ALA A 426 -40.31 -46.41 -1.46
CA ALA A 426 -39.64 -47.47 -0.71
C ALA A 426 -40.65 -48.51 -0.18
N ASP A 427 -41.87 -48.11 0.15
CA ASP A 427 -42.94 -49.02 0.61
C ASP A 427 -43.72 -49.71 -0.53
N ASP A 428 -43.49 -49.35 -1.80
CA ASP A 428 -44.18 -49.95 -2.95
C ASP A 428 -43.59 -51.36 -3.28
N PRO A 429 -44.38 -52.44 -3.18
CA PRO A 429 -43.90 -53.80 -3.48
C PRO A 429 -43.53 -54.02 -4.96
N ARG A 430 -43.94 -53.10 -5.86
CA ARG A 430 -43.62 -53.13 -7.30
C ARG A 430 -42.53 -52.13 -7.70
N LYS A 431 -41.87 -51.46 -6.74
CA LYS A 431 -40.86 -50.42 -7.02
C LYS A 431 -39.77 -50.84 -8.00
N ALA A 432 -39.25 -52.07 -7.89
CA ALA A 432 -38.20 -52.57 -8.78
C ALA A 432 -38.66 -52.62 -10.25
N LEU A 433 -39.87 -53.11 -10.51
CA LEU A 433 -40.44 -53.16 -11.87
C LEU A 433 -40.70 -51.75 -12.42
N ARG A 434 -41.16 -50.84 -11.55
CA ARG A 434 -41.53 -49.46 -11.93
C ARG A 434 -40.30 -48.61 -12.24
N CYS A 435 -39.22 -48.80 -11.49
CA CYS A 435 -37.98 -48.02 -11.63
C CYS A 435 -36.97 -48.63 -12.61
N GLN A 436 -37.13 -49.89 -13.02
CA GLN A 436 -36.23 -50.54 -13.98
C GLN A 436 -35.99 -49.72 -15.27
N PRO A 437 -37.02 -49.23 -15.99
CA PRO A 437 -36.79 -48.45 -17.22
C PRO A 437 -36.11 -47.11 -16.94
N ILE A 438 -36.44 -46.47 -15.80
CA ILE A 438 -35.84 -45.19 -15.38
C ILE A 438 -34.35 -45.40 -15.11
N MET A 439 -34.00 -46.45 -14.36
CA MET A 439 -32.63 -46.77 -14.01
C MET A 439 -31.77 -47.08 -15.23
N GLN A 440 -32.29 -47.85 -16.19
CA GLN A 440 -31.58 -48.19 -17.43
C GLN A 440 -31.36 -46.98 -18.34
N ALA A 441 -32.31 -46.04 -18.37
CA ALA A 441 -32.19 -44.83 -19.16
C ALA A 441 -31.27 -43.78 -18.51
N LEU A 442 -31.30 -43.66 -17.18
CA LEU A 442 -30.59 -42.62 -16.44
C LEU A 442 -29.13 -43.00 -16.13
N LEU A 443 -28.88 -44.26 -15.74
CA LEU A 443 -27.57 -44.79 -15.37
C LEU A 443 -26.99 -45.62 -16.53
N ASP A 444 -26.88 -44.98 -17.69
CA ASP A 444 -26.51 -45.56 -18.98
C ASP A 444 -24.99 -45.76 -19.16
N ASP A 445 -24.16 -45.03 -18.42
CA ASP A 445 -22.70 -45.17 -18.41
C ASP A 445 -22.12 -45.60 -17.04
N GLU A 446 -20.89 -46.11 -17.05
CA GLU A 446 -20.24 -46.66 -15.85
C GLU A 446 -19.94 -45.60 -14.77
N ASN A 447 -19.65 -44.35 -15.15
CA ASN A 447 -19.42 -43.27 -14.19
C ASN A 447 -20.70 -42.96 -13.41
N LYS A 448 -21.85 -42.87 -14.09
CA LYS A 448 -23.16 -42.65 -13.44
C LYS A 448 -23.54 -43.83 -12.56
N LYS A 449 -23.37 -45.07 -13.05
CA LYS A 449 -23.64 -46.29 -12.26
C LYS A 449 -22.79 -46.32 -10.99
N ALA A 450 -21.48 -46.10 -11.10
CA ALA A 450 -20.57 -46.13 -9.96
C ALA A 450 -20.81 -44.97 -8.99
N THR A 451 -21.10 -43.76 -9.48
CA THR A 451 -21.50 -42.61 -8.64
C THR A 451 -22.73 -42.95 -7.82
N TRP A 452 -23.78 -43.44 -8.48
CA TRP A 452 -25.03 -43.78 -7.81
C TRP A 452 -24.85 -44.93 -6.81
N LEU A 453 -24.03 -45.94 -7.13
CA LEU A 453 -23.71 -47.02 -6.21
C LEU A 453 -22.97 -46.53 -4.96
N LEU A 454 -22.08 -45.54 -5.08
CA LEU A 454 -21.42 -44.93 -3.93
C LEU A 454 -22.42 -44.22 -3.00
N ASP A 455 -23.33 -43.42 -3.57
CA ASP A 455 -24.38 -42.74 -2.80
C ASP A 455 -25.32 -43.76 -2.13
N ALA A 456 -25.70 -44.82 -2.87
CA ALA A 456 -26.53 -45.92 -2.36
C ALA A 456 -25.86 -46.71 -1.23
N PHE A 457 -24.58 -47.03 -1.35
CA PHE A 457 -23.83 -47.74 -0.32
C PHE A 457 -23.63 -46.87 0.92
N PHE A 458 -23.37 -45.57 0.75
CA PHE A 458 -23.30 -44.63 1.85
C PHE A 458 -24.64 -44.51 2.60
N LEU A 459 -25.75 -44.42 1.86
CA LEU A 459 -27.09 -44.43 2.43
C LEU A 459 -27.36 -45.70 3.26
N LEU A 460 -26.94 -46.87 2.78
CA LEU A 460 -27.10 -48.13 3.52
C LEU A 460 -26.23 -48.20 4.78
N THR A 461 -25.01 -47.67 4.72
CA THR A 461 -24.15 -47.52 5.90
C THR A 461 -24.81 -46.63 6.95
N LEU A 462 -25.34 -45.46 6.55
CA LEU A 462 -26.10 -44.58 7.46
C LEU A 462 -27.33 -45.27 8.04
N ALA A 463 -28.05 -46.05 7.21
CA ALA A 463 -29.22 -46.82 7.61
C ALA A 463 -28.89 -48.06 8.48
N GLN A 464 -27.60 -48.35 8.73
CA GLN A 464 -27.12 -49.55 9.42
C GLN A 464 -27.65 -50.86 8.79
N LYS A 465 -27.69 -50.91 7.45
CA LYS A 465 -28.09 -52.08 6.68
C LYS A 465 -26.88 -52.70 5.97
N PRO A 466 -26.84 -54.03 5.82
CA PRO A 466 -25.75 -54.67 5.08
C PRO A 466 -25.81 -54.24 3.61
N ILE A 467 -24.66 -53.83 3.07
CA ILE A 467 -24.52 -53.48 1.64
C ILE A 467 -24.84 -54.71 0.76
N GLU A 468 -24.54 -55.91 1.24
CA GLU A 468 -24.91 -57.18 0.59
C GLU A 468 -26.37 -57.60 0.90
N SER A 469 -27.33 -56.71 0.68
CA SER A 469 -28.76 -56.99 0.88
C SER A 469 -29.41 -57.66 -0.35
N PRO A 470 -30.54 -58.38 -0.19
CA PRO A 470 -31.34 -58.86 -1.31
C PRO A 470 -31.78 -57.73 -2.26
N ALA A 471 -32.11 -56.56 -1.72
CA ALA A 471 -32.49 -55.38 -2.50
C ALA A 471 -31.34 -54.91 -3.41
N ILE A 472 -30.11 -54.83 -2.88
CA ILE A 472 -28.93 -54.48 -3.68
C ILE A 472 -28.62 -55.56 -4.73
N LYS A 473 -28.80 -56.85 -4.44
CA LYS A 473 -28.64 -57.91 -5.47
C LYS A 473 -29.58 -57.73 -6.66
N ILE A 474 -30.83 -57.31 -6.40
CA ILE A 474 -31.80 -56.99 -7.46
C ILE A 474 -31.32 -55.78 -8.27
N VAL A 475 -30.89 -54.71 -7.60
CA VAL A 475 -30.34 -53.50 -8.24
C VAL A 475 -29.13 -53.82 -9.12
N LEU A 476 -28.17 -54.59 -8.61
CA LEU A 476 -26.98 -55.01 -9.37
C LEU A 476 -27.34 -55.90 -10.57
N GLY A 477 -28.34 -56.79 -10.42
CA GLY A 477 -28.85 -57.62 -11.52
C GLY A 477 -29.52 -56.80 -12.63
N MET A 478 -30.12 -55.66 -12.29
CA MET A 478 -30.71 -54.71 -13.24
C MET A 478 -29.67 -53.77 -13.87
N LEU A 479 -28.71 -53.25 -13.08
CA LEU A 479 -27.67 -52.31 -13.53
C LEU A 479 -26.56 -52.96 -14.37
N LYS A 480 -26.17 -54.19 -14.00
CA LYS A 480 -25.06 -54.95 -14.60
C LYS A 480 -23.79 -54.10 -14.83
N PRO A 481 -23.13 -53.58 -13.77
CA PRO A 481 -21.90 -52.79 -13.93
C PRO A 481 -20.77 -53.68 -14.45
N ALA A 482 -20.02 -53.20 -15.46
CA ALA A 482 -19.12 -54.05 -16.25
C ALA A 482 -17.89 -54.56 -15.47
N ASN A 483 -17.45 -53.83 -14.44
CA ASN A 483 -16.23 -54.10 -13.66
C ASN A 483 -16.46 -54.18 -12.15
N LEU A 484 -17.70 -54.46 -11.70
CA LEU A 484 -18.06 -54.41 -10.28
C LEU A 484 -17.14 -55.26 -9.40
N LYS A 485 -16.73 -56.45 -9.87
CA LYS A 485 -15.89 -57.37 -9.10
C LYS A 485 -14.56 -56.74 -8.69
N ASP A 486 -13.97 -55.95 -9.58
CA ASP A 486 -12.66 -55.33 -9.37
C ASP A 486 -12.78 -53.96 -8.68
N SER A 487 -13.89 -53.24 -8.89
CA SER A 487 -14.13 -51.94 -8.27
C SER A 487 -14.76 -52.01 -6.87
N LEU A 488 -15.52 -53.07 -6.55
CA LEU A 488 -16.25 -53.21 -5.28
C LEU A 488 -15.38 -53.05 -4.04
N PRO A 489 -14.15 -53.61 -3.93
CA PRO A 489 -13.28 -53.36 -2.79
C PRO A 489 -12.95 -51.88 -2.60
N ASN A 490 -12.72 -51.13 -3.70
CA ASN A 490 -12.41 -49.71 -3.66
C ASN A 490 -13.68 -48.89 -3.32
N LEU A 491 -14.84 -49.26 -3.85
CA LEU A 491 -16.13 -48.65 -3.49
C LEU A 491 -16.41 -48.81 -1.99
N LEU A 492 -16.21 -50.01 -1.44
CA LEU A 492 -16.39 -50.28 -0.01
C LEU A 492 -15.38 -49.53 0.86
N ALA A 493 -14.12 -49.42 0.43
CA ALA A 493 -13.11 -48.63 1.12
C ALA A 493 -13.49 -47.13 1.16
N MET A 494 -14.04 -46.57 0.06
CA MET A 494 -14.54 -45.20 0.05
C MET A 494 -15.69 -44.97 1.03
N VAL A 495 -16.56 -45.97 1.24
CA VAL A 495 -17.76 -45.85 2.07
C VAL A 495 -17.43 -46.07 3.56
N ASN A 496 -16.66 -47.12 3.89
CA ASN A 496 -16.47 -47.58 5.27
C ASN A 496 -15.00 -47.54 5.74
N GLY A 497 -14.03 -47.18 4.89
CA GLY A 497 -12.61 -47.20 5.26
C GLY A 497 -12.27 -46.13 6.29
N GLU A 498 -11.57 -46.51 7.36
CA GLU A 498 -11.14 -45.61 8.44
C GLU A 498 -9.75 -45.01 8.20
N ASP A 499 -8.87 -45.73 7.49
CA ASP A 499 -7.52 -45.25 7.16
C ASP A 499 -7.55 -44.27 5.97
N PRO A 500 -7.23 -42.96 6.16
CA PRO A 500 -7.26 -41.97 5.09
C PRO A 500 -6.35 -42.32 3.91
N ALA A 501 -5.22 -42.99 4.15
CA ALA A 501 -4.29 -43.37 3.08
C ALA A 501 -4.88 -44.46 2.17
N ALA A 502 -5.51 -45.47 2.77
CA ALA A 502 -6.23 -46.51 2.04
C ALA A 502 -7.45 -45.95 1.29
N VAL A 503 -8.17 -45.00 1.88
CA VAL A 503 -9.31 -44.32 1.23
C VAL A 503 -8.83 -43.50 0.03
N LEU A 504 -7.72 -42.76 0.16
CA LEU A 504 -7.14 -41.98 -0.92
C LEU A 504 -6.62 -42.86 -2.06
N ASP A 505 -6.09 -44.05 -1.75
CA ASP A 505 -5.68 -45.02 -2.76
C ASP A 505 -6.87 -45.60 -3.53
N ALA A 506 -7.95 -45.93 -2.81
CA ALA A 506 -9.22 -46.35 -3.40
C ALA A 506 -9.82 -45.26 -4.31
N ALA A 507 -9.83 -44.00 -3.87
CA ALA A 507 -10.22 -42.84 -4.66
C ALA A 507 -9.38 -42.74 -5.95
N GLY A 508 -8.06 -42.88 -5.85
CA GLY A 508 -7.17 -42.83 -7.00
C GLY A 508 -7.41 -43.95 -8.01
N LYS A 509 -7.75 -45.16 -7.56
CA LYS A 509 -8.14 -46.29 -8.43
C LYS A 509 -9.50 -46.05 -9.10
N LEU A 510 -10.44 -45.42 -8.39
CA LEU A 510 -11.76 -45.10 -8.91
C LEU A 510 -11.76 -43.86 -9.81
N ASN A 511 -10.75 -43.00 -9.76
CA ASN A 511 -10.75 -41.70 -10.45
C ASN A 511 -10.90 -41.81 -11.98
N ALA A 512 -10.43 -42.90 -12.58
CA ALA A 512 -10.61 -43.18 -14.00
C ALA A 512 -12.04 -43.64 -14.34
N ASP A 513 -12.72 -44.29 -13.40
CA ASP A 513 -14.03 -44.91 -13.60
C ASP A 513 -15.17 -43.98 -13.20
N THR A 514 -14.97 -43.16 -12.16
CA THR A 514 -16.00 -42.27 -11.64
C THR A 514 -15.44 -41.05 -10.90
N GLN A 515 -16.19 -39.95 -10.92
CA GLN A 515 -15.94 -38.79 -10.05
C GLN A 515 -16.77 -38.83 -8.75
N GLY A 516 -17.65 -39.81 -8.58
CA GLY A 516 -18.51 -39.95 -7.40
C GLY A 516 -17.76 -40.16 -6.08
N TRP A 517 -16.50 -40.62 -6.12
CA TRP A 517 -15.67 -40.73 -4.92
C TRP A 517 -15.45 -39.36 -4.24
N LYS A 518 -15.46 -38.26 -5.00
CA LYS A 518 -15.37 -36.89 -4.46
C LYS A 518 -16.58 -36.53 -3.59
N ASN A 519 -17.77 -37.02 -3.96
CA ASN A 519 -18.98 -36.81 -3.17
C ASN A 519 -18.83 -37.47 -1.79
N LEU A 520 -18.31 -38.70 -1.76
CA LEU A 520 -18.06 -39.44 -0.52
C LEU A 520 -17.01 -38.76 0.39
N VAL A 521 -15.95 -38.19 -0.19
CA VAL A 521 -14.99 -37.37 0.56
C VAL A 521 -15.70 -36.21 1.27
N ARG A 522 -16.67 -35.56 0.61
CA ARG A 522 -17.46 -34.45 1.18
C ARG A 522 -18.47 -34.91 2.22
N TYR A 523 -19.28 -35.94 1.90
CA TYR A 523 -20.31 -36.46 2.82
C TYR A 523 -19.70 -36.93 4.14
N ARG A 524 -18.48 -37.48 4.09
CA ARG A 524 -17.74 -37.97 5.24
C ARG A 524 -16.79 -36.93 5.84
N ALA A 525 -16.73 -35.72 5.26
CA ALA A 525 -15.80 -34.65 5.63
C ALA A 525 -14.34 -35.13 5.80
N LEU A 526 -13.88 -36.02 4.91
CA LEU A 526 -12.56 -36.65 5.03
C LEU A 526 -11.45 -35.63 4.83
N ARG A 527 -10.40 -35.79 5.63
CA ARG A 527 -9.16 -35.01 5.56
C ARG A 527 -7.96 -35.94 5.38
N PHE A 528 -6.93 -35.42 4.71
CA PHE A 528 -5.79 -36.20 4.25
C PHE A 528 -4.44 -35.63 4.71
N GLU A 529 -4.37 -34.97 5.87
CA GLU A 529 -3.17 -34.31 6.39
C GLU A 529 -1.94 -35.23 6.34
N ALA A 530 -2.07 -36.43 6.89
CA ALA A 530 -0.97 -37.40 6.95
C ALA A 530 -0.52 -37.90 5.56
N SER A 531 -1.40 -37.88 4.55
CA SER A 531 -1.07 -38.36 3.20
C SER A 531 -0.21 -37.37 2.40
N TYR A 532 -0.21 -36.10 2.78
CA TYR A 532 0.51 -35.03 2.07
C TYR A 532 1.58 -34.33 2.92
N SER A 533 1.63 -34.58 4.23
CA SER A 533 2.53 -33.88 5.18
C SER A 533 4.00 -33.96 4.80
N ASP A 534 4.46 -35.10 4.27
CA ASP A 534 5.87 -35.28 3.93
C ASP A 534 6.29 -34.44 2.73
N VAL A 535 5.43 -34.34 1.72
CA VAL A 535 5.68 -33.51 0.53
C VAL A 535 5.60 -32.03 0.88
N LEU A 536 4.61 -31.64 1.70
CA LEU A 536 4.50 -30.27 2.22
C LEU A 536 5.74 -29.87 3.03
N LYS A 537 6.29 -30.78 3.85
CA LYS A 537 7.56 -30.55 4.56
C LYS A 537 8.72 -30.34 3.58
N LEU A 538 8.86 -31.17 2.55
CA LEU A 538 9.92 -31.02 1.54
C LEU A 538 9.82 -29.65 0.83
N LEU A 539 8.62 -29.21 0.45
CA LEU A 539 8.39 -27.89 -0.14
C LEU A 539 8.73 -26.76 0.85
N SER A 540 8.36 -26.89 2.13
CA SER A 540 8.69 -25.89 3.15
C SER A 540 10.21 -25.77 3.36
N VAL A 541 10.94 -26.90 3.37
CA VAL A 541 12.41 -26.92 3.48
C VAL A 541 13.05 -26.25 2.28
N ALA A 542 12.56 -26.53 1.06
CA ALA A 542 13.01 -25.85 -0.15
C ALA A 542 12.76 -24.33 -0.08
N GLY A 543 11.60 -23.91 0.43
CA GLY A 543 11.25 -22.50 0.64
C GLY A 543 12.20 -21.79 1.62
N TRP A 544 12.46 -22.39 2.79
CA TRP A 544 13.40 -21.86 3.77
C TRP A 544 14.84 -21.78 3.24
N ALA A 545 15.28 -22.82 2.52
CA ALA A 545 16.60 -22.83 1.90
C ALA A 545 16.72 -21.76 0.80
N ASN A 546 15.66 -21.52 0.01
CA ASN A 546 15.63 -20.43 -0.97
C ASN A 546 15.74 -19.06 -0.30
N LEU A 547 14.92 -18.80 0.74
CA LEU A 547 14.94 -17.54 1.48
C LEU A 547 16.32 -17.20 2.02
N ARG A 548 17.02 -18.21 2.58
CA ARG A 548 18.39 -18.04 3.07
C ARG A 548 19.35 -17.69 1.93
N LEU A 549 19.26 -18.39 0.80
CA LEU A 549 20.11 -18.15 -0.36
C LEU A 549 19.88 -16.75 -0.95
N THR A 550 18.63 -16.31 -1.10
CA THR A 550 18.27 -14.98 -1.62
C THR A 550 18.70 -13.87 -0.67
N ALA A 551 18.56 -14.07 0.65
CA ALA A 551 19.05 -13.11 1.64
C ALA A 551 20.57 -12.88 1.53
N GLU A 552 21.35 -13.94 1.34
CA GLU A 552 22.80 -13.83 1.10
C GLU A 552 23.10 -13.13 -0.25
N PHE A 553 22.29 -13.43 -1.28
CA PHE A 553 22.43 -12.87 -2.63
C PHE A 553 22.18 -11.35 -2.70
N SER A 554 21.31 -10.81 -1.84
CA SER A 554 20.98 -9.37 -1.77
C SER A 554 22.19 -8.44 -1.52
N SER A 555 23.29 -8.99 -0.97
CA SER A 555 24.52 -8.24 -0.69
C SER A 555 25.44 -8.04 -1.91
N VAL A 556 25.23 -8.82 -2.98
CA VAL A 556 26.04 -8.80 -4.20
C VAL A 556 25.91 -7.47 -4.98
N PRO A 557 24.72 -6.91 -5.25
CA PRO A 557 24.58 -5.66 -6.00
C PRO A 557 25.10 -4.45 -5.24
N MET A 558 25.02 -4.44 -3.90
CA MET A 558 25.60 -3.36 -3.08
C MET A 558 27.11 -3.22 -3.29
N LYS A 559 27.82 -4.35 -3.40
CA LYS A 559 29.26 -4.36 -3.71
C LYS A 559 29.53 -3.97 -5.16
N ALA A 560 28.64 -4.32 -6.09
CA ALA A 560 28.79 -3.97 -7.50
C ALA A 560 28.64 -2.46 -7.77
N MET A 561 27.79 -1.75 -7.00
CA MET A 561 27.60 -0.30 -7.15
C MET A 561 28.91 0.49 -6.98
N GLU A 562 29.80 0.05 -6.09
CA GLU A 562 31.11 0.67 -5.85
C GLU A 562 32.05 0.58 -7.07
N TYR A 563 31.79 -0.37 -7.98
CA TYR A 563 32.61 -0.63 -9.16
C TYR A 563 31.83 -0.44 -10.48
N SER A 564 30.69 0.25 -10.43
CA SER A 564 29.85 0.52 -11.59
C SER A 564 30.44 1.60 -12.52
N PHE A 565 30.92 2.72 -11.99
CA PHE A 565 31.50 3.85 -12.75
C PHE A 565 32.88 4.35 -12.26
N TYR A 566 33.87 4.43 -13.16
CA TYR A 566 35.23 4.90 -12.85
C TYR A 566 35.47 6.34 -13.34
N MET A 567 35.89 7.26 -12.45
CA MET A 567 36.34 8.61 -12.81
C MET A 567 37.86 8.75 -12.67
N ALA A 568 38.55 9.12 -13.74
CA ALA A 568 39.99 9.44 -13.71
C ALA A 568 40.24 10.85 -13.13
N SER A 569 41.42 11.05 -12.52
CA SER A 569 41.82 12.35 -11.97
C SER A 569 42.24 13.33 -13.07
N SER A 570 41.66 14.54 -13.09
CA SER A 570 41.74 15.48 -14.22
C SER A 570 43.02 16.31 -14.34
N ASP A 571 44.01 16.14 -13.45
CA ASP A 571 45.10 17.12 -13.29
C ASP A 571 46.34 16.89 -14.19
N GLY A 572 46.30 15.92 -15.11
CA GLY A 572 47.20 15.82 -16.28
C GLY A 572 48.72 15.69 -15.99
N GLY A 573 49.13 15.42 -14.75
CA GLY A 573 50.53 15.29 -14.34
C GLY A 573 51.08 13.85 -14.44
N PHE A 574 52.40 13.69 -14.49
CA PHE A 574 53.04 12.36 -14.47
C PHE A 574 52.65 11.52 -13.24
N LEU A 575 52.47 12.16 -12.08
CA LEU A 575 52.00 11.52 -10.85
C LEU A 575 50.50 11.18 -10.89
N SER A 576 49.67 11.97 -11.58
CA SER A 576 48.25 11.63 -11.78
C SER A 576 48.11 10.44 -12.73
N GLY A 577 48.92 10.35 -13.80
CA GLY A 577 48.92 9.19 -14.69
C GLY A 577 49.38 7.87 -14.03
N LEU A 578 50.22 7.92 -13.00
CA LEU A 578 50.56 6.75 -12.17
C LEU A 578 49.45 6.39 -11.19
N ALA A 579 48.82 7.39 -10.57
CA ALA A 579 47.67 7.21 -9.69
C ALA A 579 46.44 6.68 -10.44
N ASP A 580 46.17 7.16 -11.66
CA ASP A 580 45.07 6.70 -12.51
C ASP A 580 45.29 5.27 -13.01
N LYS A 581 46.54 4.88 -13.30
CA LYS A 581 46.86 3.47 -13.64
C LYS A 581 46.70 2.54 -12.44
N ALA A 582 47.11 2.97 -11.25
CA ALA A 582 46.92 2.21 -10.01
C ALA A 582 45.43 2.13 -9.64
N GLY A 583 44.68 3.23 -9.78
CA GLY A 583 43.23 3.30 -9.58
C GLY A 583 42.46 2.42 -10.55
N SER A 584 42.79 2.48 -11.85
CA SER A 584 42.18 1.65 -12.88
C SER A 584 42.45 0.15 -12.66
N ALA A 585 43.68 -0.22 -12.26
CA ALA A 585 44.02 -1.59 -11.92
C ALA A 585 43.30 -2.10 -10.66
N ALA A 586 43.19 -1.27 -9.62
CA ALA A 586 42.43 -1.58 -8.40
C ALA A 586 40.93 -1.74 -8.70
N TYR A 587 40.40 -0.90 -9.60
CA TYR A 587 39.01 -0.93 -10.03
C TYR A 587 38.68 -2.19 -10.84
N GLY A 588 39.53 -2.56 -11.80
CA GLY A 588 39.39 -3.81 -12.55
C GLY A 588 39.62 -5.07 -11.70
N LEU A 589 40.33 -4.97 -10.57
CA LEU A 589 40.37 -6.03 -9.56
C LEU A 589 39.07 -6.10 -8.74
N GLY A 590 38.49 -4.95 -8.40
CA GLY A 590 37.17 -4.85 -7.76
C GLY A 590 36.07 -5.49 -8.61
N ARG A 591 35.97 -5.10 -9.90
CA ARG A 591 35.04 -5.70 -10.87
C ARG A 591 35.18 -7.22 -10.97
N ARG A 592 36.42 -7.72 -11.11
CA ARG A 592 36.71 -9.18 -11.09
C ARG A 592 36.28 -9.87 -9.81
N SER A 593 36.51 -9.25 -8.65
CA SER A 593 36.14 -9.81 -7.35
C SER A 593 34.62 -9.93 -7.20
N VAL A 594 33.88 -8.90 -7.64
CA VAL A 594 32.42 -8.90 -7.60
C VAL A 594 31.84 -9.90 -8.61
N LEU A 595 32.37 -9.97 -9.83
CA LEU A 595 31.97 -10.99 -10.82
C LEU A 595 32.27 -12.41 -10.35
N SER A 596 33.41 -12.62 -9.68
CA SER A 596 33.73 -13.90 -9.05
C SER A 596 32.72 -14.27 -7.97
N SER A 597 32.30 -13.31 -7.16
CA SER A 597 31.26 -13.51 -6.14
C SER A 597 29.92 -13.88 -6.77
N LEU A 598 29.55 -13.22 -7.88
CA LEU A 598 28.35 -13.55 -8.65
C LEU A 598 28.41 -14.97 -9.21
N ASN A 599 29.57 -15.40 -9.74
CA ASN A 599 29.77 -16.76 -10.26
C ASN A 599 29.78 -17.84 -9.18
N GLU A 600 30.25 -17.51 -7.98
CA GLU A 600 30.13 -18.39 -6.81
C GLU A 600 28.66 -18.56 -6.41
N PHE A 601 27.90 -17.46 -6.33
CA PHE A 601 26.46 -17.50 -6.08
C PHE A 601 25.69 -18.25 -7.17
N ARG A 602 26.03 -18.07 -8.44
CA ARG A 602 25.47 -18.83 -9.57
C ARG A 602 25.61 -20.34 -9.35
N LYS A 603 26.80 -20.81 -8.97
CA LYS A 603 27.05 -22.23 -8.68
C LYS A 603 26.19 -22.71 -7.52
N ARG A 604 26.19 -21.96 -6.41
CA ARG A 604 25.35 -22.28 -5.24
C ARG A 604 23.86 -22.32 -5.56
N ALA A 605 23.37 -21.41 -6.41
CA ALA A 605 21.98 -21.38 -6.86
C ALA A 605 21.63 -22.60 -7.71
N ARG A 606 22.53 -23.04 -8.61
CA ARG A 606 22.34 -24.28 -9.37
C ARG A 606 22.37 -25.51 -8.47
N ASP A 607 23.30 -25.59 -7.53
CA ASP A 607 23.40 -26.69 -6.58
C ASP A 607 22.13 -26.77 -5.71
N PHE A 608 21.64 -25.62 -5.24
CA PHE A 608 20.37 -25.49 -4.54
C PHE A 608 19.18 -26.01 -5.37
N LEU A 609 19.06 -25.59 -6.64
CA LEU A 609 17.99 -26.08 -7.51
C LEU A 609 18.08 -27.60 -7.70
N LEU A 610 19.27 -28.15 -7.93
CA LEU A 610 19.47 -29.59 -8.08
C LEU A 610 19.09 -30.38 -6.82
N GLU A 611 19.39 -29.85 -5.64
CA GLU A 611 19.05 -30.48 -4.35
C GLU A 611 17.52 -30.47 -4.12
N HIS A 612 16.86 -29.35 -4.39
CA HIS A 612 15.48 -29.13 -3.97
C HIS A 612 14.42 -29.32 -5.07
N GLN A 613 14.78 -29.43 -6.35
CA GLN A 613 13.84 -29.67 -7.45
C GLN A 613 13.07 -30.99 -7.28
N SER A 614 13.66 -31.96 -6.58
CA SER A 614 13.01 -33.22 -6.20
C SER A 614 11.72 -33.01 -5.37
N ALA A 615 11.66 -31.96 -4.55
CA ALA A 615 10.48 -31.62 -3.76
C ALA A 615 9.31 -31.19 -4.67
N LEU A 616 9.59 -30.31 -5.64
CA LEU A 616 8.60 -29.88 -6.64
C LEU A 616 8.15 -31.06 -7.51
N TYR A 617 9.07 -31.94 -7.90
CA TYR A 617 8.74 -33.17 -8.63
C TYR A 617 7.81 -34.10 -7.82
N ALA A 618 8.08 -34.28 -6.53
CA ALA A 618 7.22 -35.07 -5.64
C ALA A 618 5.82 -34.46 -5.54
N ALA A 619 5.71 -33.14 -5.39
CA ALA A 619 4.43 -32.45 -5.38
C ALA A 619 3.67 -32.61 -6.70
N ASN A 620 4.33 -32.35 -7.83
CA ASN A 620 3.75 -32.50 -9.16
C ASN A 620 3.30 -33.94 -9.45
N SER A 621 4.00 -34.95 -8.92
CA SER A 621 3.57 -36.35 -9.02
C SER A 621 2.25 -36.59 -8.27
N ARG A 622 2.06 -36.00 -7.09
CA ARG A 622 0.80 -36.11 -6.33
C ARG A 622 -0.35 -35.35 -6.99
N ILE A 623 -0.07 -34.18 -7.55
CA ILE A 623 -1.06 -33.34 -8.26
C ILE A 623 -1.50 -34.02 -9.55
N ALA A 624 -0.56 -34.53 -10.34
CA ALA A 624 -0.84 -35.18 -11.62
C ALA A 624 -1.73 -36.43 -11.48
N ARG A 625 -1.74 -37.11 -10.31
CA ARG A 625 -2.64 -38.24 -10.03
C ARG A 625 -4.13 -37.88 -10.22
N TRP A 626 -4.48 -36.61 -10.09
CA TRP A 626 -5.85 -36.10 -10.17
C TRP A 626 -6.15 -35.36 -11.48
N ASN A 627 -5.31 -35.54 -12.51
CA ASN A 627 -5.44 -34.87 -13.81
C ASN A 627 -5.37 -33.32 -13.76
N LEU A 628 -4.69 -32.78 -12.74
CA LEU A 628 -4.44 -31.34 -12.62
C LEU A 628 -3.09 -30.96 -13.27
N PRO A 629 -2.97 -29.73 -13.82
CA PRO A 629 -1.73 -29.27 -14.44
C PRO A 629 -0.57 -29.20 -13.44
N LYS A 630 0.65 -29.37 -13.95
CA LYS A 630 1.89 -29.31 -13.16
C LYS A 630 2.37 -27.88 -13.02
N PHE A 631 3.09 -27.61 -11.93
CA PHE A 631 3.77 -26.34 -11.71
C PHE A 631 5.19 -26.41 -12.27
N GLU A 632 5.53 -25.47 -13.16
CA GLU A 632 6.81 -25.39 -13.87
C GLU A 632 7.39 -23.98 -13.78
N PHE A 633 8.72 -23.86 -13.76
CA PHE A 633 9.45 -22.59 -13.70
C PHE A 633 10.56 -22.57 -14.76
N SER A 634 10.95 -21.38 -15.22
CA SER A 634 12.11 -21.22 -16.13
C SER A 634 13.39 -21.20 -15.32
N ASP A 635 14.37 -22.02 -15.72
CA ASP A 635 15.75 -21.96 -15.21
C ASP A 635 16.61 -21.21 -16.23
N ASP A 636 16.82 -19.92 -15.97
CA ASP A 636 17.59 -19.03 -16.83
C ASP A 636 19.06 -18.93 -16.37
N ILE A 637 19.47 -19.71 -15.35
CA ILE A 637 20.82 -19.65 -14.80
C ILE A 637 21.79 -20.36 -15.75
N ALA A 638 22.76 -19.61 -16.28
CA ALA A 638 23.77 -20.14 -17.20
C ALA A 638 24.54 -21.33 -16.60
N TYR A 639 24.94 -22.29 -17.44
CA TYR A 639 25.74 -23.45 -17.02
C TYR A 639 27.23 -23.11 -16.81
N SER A 640 27.78 -22.23 -17.63
CA SER A 640 29.14 -21.71 -17.51
C SER A 640 29.21 -20.48 -16.61
N ASP A 641 30.41 -20.14 -16.15
CA ASP A 641 30.66 -18.88 -15.46
C ASP A 641 30.38 -17.69 -16.40
N TYR A 642 29.79 -16.63 -15.84
CA TYR A 642 29.60 -15.35 -16.51
C TYR A 642 30.96 -14.70 -16.77
N VAL A 643 31.09 -14.11 -17.95
CA VAL A 643 32.29 -13.40 -18.38
C VAL A 643 31.89 -11.96 -18.71
N LEU A 644 32.56 -10.99 -18.10
CA LEU A 644 32.44 -9.56 -18.39
C LEU A 644 33.83 -8.98 -18.66
N ASP A 645 33.88 -7.92 -19.48
CA ASP A 645 35.10 -7.13 -19.60
C ASP A 645 35.25 -6.23 -18.37
N ASP A 646 36.16 -6.60 -17.47
CA ASP A 646 36.42 -5.89 -16.21
C ASP A 646 37.35 -4.67 -16.39
N SER A 647 37.66 -4.28 -17.63
CA SER A 647 38.40 -3.05 -17.93
C SER A 647 37.64 -1.81 -17.47
N THR A 648 38.33 -0.72 -17.17
CA THR A 648 37.70 0.58 -16.89
C THR A 648 37.09 1.24 -18.12
N ASP A 649 37.43 0.75 -19.32
CA ASP A 649 36.89 1.22 -20.60
C ASP A 649 35.49 0.65 -20.89
N ASN A 650 35.04 -0.36 -20.14
CA ASN A 650 33.67 -0.88 -20.22
C ASN A 650 32.73 0.00 -19.37
N GLU A 651 32.14 1.01 -20.00
CA GLU A 651 31.14 1.91 -19.40
C GLU A 651 29.82 1.20 -19.06
N ASP A 652 29.48 0.13 -19.81
CA ASP A 652 28.25 -0.66 -19.66
C ASP A 652 28.37 -1.80 -18.64
N TRP A 653 29.52 -1.95 -17.95
CA TRP A 653 29.77 -3.08 -17.06
C TRP A 653 28.69 -3.25 -15.99
N GLY A 654 28.21 -2.15 -15.43
CA GLY A 654 27.14 -2.15 -14.41
C GLY A 654 25.83 -2.75 -14.93
N ASP A 655 25.42 -2.36 -16.14
CA ASP A 655 24.19 -2.86 -16.78
C ASP A 655 24.32 -4.34 -17.16
N GLN A 656 25.49 -4.74 -17.67
CA GLN A 656 25.78 -6.14 -18.01
C GLN A 656 25.81 -7.03 -16.77
N PHE A 657 26.42 -6.56 -15.68
CA PHE A 657 26.41 -7.23 -14.38
C PHE A 657 24.99 -7.38 -13.85
N GLN A 658 24.19 -6.32 -13.89
CA GLN A 658 22.81 -6.33 -13.42
C GLN A 658 21.94 -7.34 -14.18
N ARG A 659 22.17 -7.52 -15.49
CA ARG A 659 21.47 -8.56 -16.28
C ARG A 659 21.73 -9.97 -15.76
N TYR A 660 22.99 -10.31 -15.45
CA TYR A 660 23.33 -11.63 -14.91
C TYR A 660 22.83 -11.82 -13.47
N TYR A 661 22.88 -10.77 -12.66
CA TYR A 661 22.25 -10.77 -11.34
C TYR A 661 20.75 -11.10 -11.43
N ASN A 662 20.05 -10.39 -12.32
CA ASN A 662 18.62 -10.58 -12.53
C ASN A 662 18.28 -12.01 -12.97
N GLN A 663 19.09 -12.67 -13.82
CA GLN A 663 18.84 -14.07 -14.22
C GLN A 663 18.77 -15.04 -13.03
N ILE A 664 19.72 -14.91 -12.08
CA ILE A 664 19.74 -15.74 -10.88
C ILE A 664 18.54 -15.40 -9.99
N ASP A 665 18.30 -14.11 -9.73
CA ASP A 665 17.19 -13.65 -8.88
C ASP A 665 15.83 -14.12 -9.41
N HIS A 666 15.56 -13.93 -10.70
CA HIS A 666 14.31 -14.31 -11.34
C HIS A 666 14.08 -15.83 -11.26
N THR A 667 15.12 -16.63 -11.47
CA THR A 667 15.01 -18.09 -11.39
C THR A 667 14.69 -18.57 -9.97
N LEU A 668 15.40 -18.05 -8.95
CA LEU A 668 15.15 -18.41 -7.55
C LEU A 668 13.75 -17.99 -7.08
N ASN A 669 13.32 -16.78 -7.47
CA ASN A 669 11.98 -16.30 -7.16
C ASN A 669 10.90 -17.12 -7.89
N ALA A 670 11.11 -17.48 -9.16
CA ALA A 670 10.20 -18.34 -9.90
C ALA A 670 10.07 -19.73 -9.26
N PHE A 671 11.20 -20.36 -8.89
CA PHE A 671 11.20 -21.65 -8.20
C PHE A 671 10.43 -21.59 -6.86
N SER A 672 10.68 -20.57 -6.06
CA SER A 672 9.98 -20.38 -4.78
C SER A 672 8.48 -20.15 -4.95
N SER A 673 8.07 -19.36 -5.96
CA SER A 673 6.66 -19.16 -6.29
C SER A 673 5.98 -20.48 -6.63
N VAL A 674 6.56 -21.28 -7.53
CA VAL A 674 5.94 -22.56 -7.93
C VAL A 674 5.93 -23.59 -6.80
N CYS A 675 6.90 -23.60 -5.90
CA CYS A 675 6.87 -24.43 -4.70
C CYS A 675 5.74 -24.03 -3.74
N THR A 676 5.52 -22.72 -3.57
CA THR A 676 4.42 -22.18 -2.75
C THR A 676 3.07 -22.53 -3.36
N GLU A 677 2.92 -22.33 -4.67
CA GLU A 677 1.70 -22.67 -5.40
C GLU A 677 1.39 -24.17 -5.38
N ALA A 678 2.42 -25.01 -5.51
CA ALA A 678 2.28 -26.45 -5.37
C ALA A 678 1.84 -26.84 -3.95
N ALA A 679 2.36 -26.16 -2.91
CA ALA A 679 1.94 -26.39 -1.53
C ALA A 679 0.47 -25.97 -1.32
N GLU A 680 0.06 -24.81 -1.82
CA GLU A 680 -1.35 -24.35 -1.80
C GLU A 680 -2.28 -25.36 -2.49
N GLN A 681 -1.84 -25.94 -3.62
CA GLN A 681 -2.62 -26.97 -4.31
C GLN A 681 -2.77 -28.24 -3.47
N LEU A 682 -1.71 -28.66 -2.78
CA LEU A 682 -1.77 -29.82 -1.89
C LEU A 682 -2.63 -29.55 -0.64
N GLU A 683 -2.70 -28.31 -0.16
CA GLU A 683 -3.59 -27.95 0.95
C GLU A 683 -5.08 -28.10 0.60
N PHE A 684 -5.48 -27.87 -0.66
CA PHE A 684 -6.83 -28.21 -1.10
C PHE A 684 -7.09 -29.71 -0.94
N PHE A 685 -6.15 -30.56 -1.37
CA PHE A 685 -6.29 -32.01 -1.23
C PHE A 685 -6.29 -32.46 0.24
N VAL A 686 -5.49 -31.84 1.11
CA VAL A 686 -5.53 -32.10 2.56
C VAL A 686 -6.93 -31.85 3.11
N LYS A 687 -7.58 -30.79 2.65
CA LYS A 687 -8.97 -30.45 3.00
C LYS A 687 -10.00 -31.31 2.24
N GLY A 688 -9.60 -32.29 1.43
CA GLY A 688 -10.53 -33.11 0.66
C GLY A 688 -11.18 -32.38 -0.53
N ASP A 689 -10.66 -31.20 -0.91
CA ASP A 689 -11.07 -30.47 -2.10
C ASP A 689 -10.16 -30.84 -3.29
N PHE A 690 -10.70 -31.61 -4.21
CA PHE A 690 -10.01 -32.07 -5.43
C PHE A 690 -10.53 -31.40 -6.71
N ASP A 691 -11.42 -30.41 -6.58
CA ASP A 691 -11.96 -29.67 -7.74
C ASP A 691 -11.29 -28.31 -7.90
N SER A 692 -10.78 -27.71 -6.81
CA SER A 692 -10.05 -26.45 -6.85
C SER A 692 -8.66 -26.59 -7.49
N SER A 693 -8.32 -25.62 -8.34
CA SER A 693 -7.01 -25.51 -9.00
C SER A 693 -6.42 -24.13 -8.79
N VAL A 694 -5.24 -24.05 -8.17
CA VAL A 694 -4.50 -22.79 -7.96
C VAL A 694 -4.19 -22.10 -9.29
N ILE A 695 -3.81 -22.88 -10.31
CA ILE A 695 -3.50 -22.37 -11.65
C ILE A 695 -4.74 -21.71 -12.27
N ALA A 696 -5.89 -22.39 -12.26
CA ALA A 696 -7.11 -21.85 -12.83
C ALA A 696 -7.59 -20.58 -12.08
N ILE A 697 -7.45 -20.53 -10.75
CA ILE A 697 -7.77 -19.35 -9.95
C ILE A 697 -6.87 -18.17 -10.33
N LYS A 698 -5.56 -18.40 -10.54
CA LYS A 698 -4.62 -17.34 -10.96
C LYS A 698 -4.91 -16.83 -12.37
N GLU A 699 -5.15 -17.72 -13.33
CA GLU A 699 -5.48 -17.34 -14.71
C GLU A 699 -6.74 -16.47 -14.77
N ARG A 700 -7.79 -16.85 -14.03
CA ARG A 700 -9.01 -16.05 -13.92
C ARG A 700 -8.74 -14.66 -13.35
N LYS A 701 -8.01 -14.56 -12.24
CA LYS A 701 -7.66 -13.27 -11.63
C LYS A 701 -6.86 -12.37 -12.59
N ARG A 702 -5.93 -12.95 -13.35
CA ARG A 702 -5.15 -12.22 -14.36
C ARG A 702 -6.04 -11.69 -15.48
N ALA A 703 -6.97 -12.50 -15.99
CA ALA A 703 -7.90 -12.09 -17.02
C ALA A 703 -8.85 -10.97 -16.54
N GLU A 704 -9.39 -11.09 -15.33
CA GLU A 704 -10.24 -10.06 -14.70
C GLU A 704 -9.49 -8.74 -14.51
N TRP A 705 -8.22 -8.79 -14.08
CA TRP A 705 -7.37 -7.60 -13.93
C TRP A 705 -7.05 -6.94 -15.29
N GLN A 706 -6.71 -7.73 -16.30
CA GLN A 706 -6.47 -7.23 -17.67
C GLN A 706 -7.73 -6.59 -18.26
N GLN A 707 -8.90 -7.19 -18.04
CA GLN A 707 -10.18 -6.63 -18.47
C GLN A 707 -10.47 -5.29 -17.77
N LYS A 708 -10.21 -5.20 -16.47
CA LYS A 708 -10.37 -3.97 -15.70
C LYS A 708 -9.44 -2.86 -16.20
N GLN A 709 -8.18 -3.19 -16.47
CA GLN A 709 -7.23 -2.23 -17.04
C GLN A 709 -7.65 -1.75 -18.44
N ALA A 710 -8.13 -2.65 -19.29
CA ALA A 710 -8.60 -2.28 -20.63
C ALA A 710 -9.82 -1.34 -20.58
N LEU A 711 -10.76 -1.58 -19.65
CA LEU A 711 -11.90 -0.69 -19.43
C LEU A 711 -11.47 0.68 -18.93
N GLU A 712 -10.56 0.73 -17.95
CA GLU A 712 -10.03 2.00 -17.43
C GLU A 712 -9.26 2.80 -18.50
N GLN A 713 -8.52 2.11 -19.37
CA GLN A 713 -7.84 2.75 -20.51
C GLN A 713 -8.84 3.37 -21.48
N LEU A 714 -9.93 2.68 -21.81
CA LEU A 714 -10.97 3.20 -22.71
C LEU A 714 -11.69 4.42 -22.11
N GLU A 715 -12.01 4.38 -20.82
CA GLU A 715 -12.64 5.52 -20.12
C GLU A 715 -11.74 6.77 -20.12
N LYS A 716 -10.42 6.59 -20.07
CA LYS A 716 -9.44 7.69 -20.00
C LYS A 716 -9.02 8.26 -21.36
N GLN A 717 -9.53 7.74 -22.48
CA GLN A 717 -9.26 8.28 -23.83
C GLN A 717 -10.00 9.59 -24.13
N SER A 718 -11.08 9.87 -23.39
CA SER A 718 -11.81 11.12 -23.53
C SER A 718 -12.40 11.57 -22.18
N VAL A 719 -12.50 12.88 -21.97
CA VAL A 719 -13.00 13.45 -20.72
C VAL A 719 -14.21 14.33 -20.98
N ALA A 720 -15.25 14.20 -20.16
CA ALA A 720 -16.40 15.11 -20.25
C ALA A 720 -15.98 16.54 -19.84
N ILE A 721 -16.35 17.54 -20.61
CA ILE A 721 -16.13 18.97 -20.36
C ILE A 721 -17.37 19.76 -20.78
N VAL A 722 -17.46 21.03 -20.38
CA VAL A 722 -18.50 21.96 -20.86
C VAL A 722 -17.88 22.93 -21.84
N LYS A 723 -18.36 22.98 -23.07
CA LYS A 723 -17.89 23.91 -24.10
C LYS A 723 -19.07 24.68 -24.66
N ASP A 724 -18.95 26.01 -24.69
CA ASP A 724 -20.03 26.92 -25.14
C ASP A 724 -21.37 26.69 -24.41
N GLY A 725 -21.33 26.20 -23.17
CA GLY A 725 -22.51 25.89 -22.34
C GLY A 725 -23.07 24.47 -22.51
N GLU A 726 -22.56 23.66 -23.43
CA GLU A 726 -23.03 22.30 -23.70
C GLU A 726 -22.01 21.23 -23.24
N PRO A 727 -22.47 20.09 -22.70
CA PRO A 727 -21.59 18.98 -22.33
C PRO A 727 -21.04 18.27 -23.58
N CYS A 728 -19.71 18.10 -23.62
CA CYS A 728 -19.03 17.37 -24.69
C CYS A 728 -17.89 16.51 -24.13
N LEU A 729 -17.49 15.48 -24.87
CA LEU A 729 -16.30 14.68 -24.59
C LEU A 729 -15.11 15.28 -25.35
N LEU A 730 -14.07 15.64 -24.62
CA LEU A 730 -12.76 16.05 -25.14
C LEU A 730 -11.84 14.84 -25.28
N GLY A 731 -11.37 14.57 -26.49
CA GLY A 731 -10.29 13.62 -26.77
C GLY A 731 -9.15 14.28 -27.55
N LEU A 732 -8.04 13.56 -27.72
CA LEU A 732 -6.90 13.99 -28.55
C LEU A 732 -6.77 13.08 -29.77
N GLU A 733 -6.57 13.69 -30.93
CA GLU A 733 -6.27 12.98 -32.17
C GLU A 733 -4.89 13.40 -32.67
N TRP A 734 -3.94 12.46 -32.69
CA TRP A 734 -2.56 12.71 -33.07
C TRP A 734 -2.31 12.37 -34.54
N GLN A 735 -1.53 13.23 -35.20
CA GLN A 735 -1.08 13.03 -36.57
C GLN A 735 0.42 13.31 -36.67
N GLN A 736 1.16 12.44 -37.38
CA GLN A 736 2.55 12.70 -37.73
C GLN A 736 2.66 13.87 -38.70
N VAL A 737 3.58 14.80 -38.42
CA VAL A 737 3.89 15.91 -39.33
C VAL A 737 4.65 15.36 -40.52
N ALA A 738 4.04 15.44 -41.71
CA ALA A 738 4.58 14.82 -42.93
C ALA A 738 5.93 15.43 -43.40
N GLN A 739 6.15 16.72 -43.12
CA GLN A 739 7.37 17.45 -43.48
C GLN A 739 7.90 18.21 -42.25
N PRO A 740 8.57 17.53 -41.31
CA PRO A 740 9.13 18.19 -40.14
C PRO A 740 10.30 19.11 -40.56
N PRO A 741 10.62 20.16 -39.77
CA PRO A 741 11.68 21.12 -40.11
C PRO A 741 13.08 20.50 -40.12
N CYS A 742 13.25 19.41 -39.39
CA CYS A 742 14.47 18.63 -39.23
C CYS A 742 14.13 17.21 -38.74
N GLU A 743 15.13 16.36 -38.59
CA GLU A 743 15.00 15.09 -37.87
C GLU A 743 14.47 15.34 -36.45
N ALA A 744 13.41 14.62 -36.04
CA ALA A 744 12.72 14.88 -34.79
C ALA A 744 13.61 14.62 -33.55
N GLU A 745 14.56 13.68 -33.65
CA GLU A 745 15.55 13.39 -32.60
C GLU A 745 16.50 14.55 -32.31
N LYS A 746 16.67 15.47 -33.26
CA LYS A 746 17.54 16.64 -33.10
C LYS A 746 16.84 17.80 -32.40
N ILE A 747 15.51 17.74 -32.25
CA ILE A 747 14.73 18.79 -31.62
C ILE A 747 15.03 18.81 -30.12
N THR A 748 15.40 19.99 -29.60
CA THR A 748 15.71 20.20 -28.18
C THR A 748 14.68 21.07 -27.48
N HIS A 749 13.92 21.89 -28.21
CA HIS A 749 12.88 22.75 -27.67
C HIS A 749 11.74 22.95 -28.66
N ILE A 750 10.52 23.00 -28.14
CA ILE A 750 9.32 23.47 -28.86
C ILE A 750 8.58 24.44 -27.95
N ARG A 751 8.21 25.61 -28.47
CA ARG A 751 7.39 26.61 -27.77
C ARG A 751 6.39 27.25 -28.70
N THR A 752 5.31 27.80 -28.13
CA THR A 752 4.33 28.60 -28.85
C THR A 752 3.86 29.79 -28.02
N ASP A 753 3.62 30.93 -28.68
CA ASP A 753 2.95 32.11 -28.12
C ASP A 753 1.42 32.09 -28.31
N GLY A 754 0.90 30.94 -28.77
CA GLY A 754 -0.49 30.74 -29.14
C GLY A 754 -0.77 30.90 -30.64
N LYS A 755 0.12 31.57 -31.39
CA LYS A 755 -0.02 31.81 -32.84
C LYS A 755 1.11 31.20 -33.65
N ILE A 756 2.33 31.29 -33.14
CA ILE A 756 3.54 30.87 -33.81
C ILE A 756 4.15 29.72 -33.02
N TRP A 757 4.62 28.70 -33.73
CA TRP A 757 5.44 27.63 -33.21
C TRP A 757 6.90 27.94 -33.51
N LEU A 758 7.76 27.79 -32.51
CA LEU A 758 9.21 27.88 -32.65
C LEU A 758 9.83 26.56 -32.20
N VAL A 759 10.52 25.90 -33.12
CA VAL A 759 11.29 24.66 -32.89
C VAL A 759 12.76 25.00 -32.89
N VAL A 760 13.50 24.47 -31.91
CA VAL A 760 14.96 24.54 -31.86
C VAL A 760 15.52 23.14 -32.02
N ALA A 761 16.47 22.95 -32.92
CA ALA A 761 17.14 21.68 -33.15
C ALA A 761 18.66 21.84 -33.10
N SER A 762 19.35 20.87 -32.46
CA SER A 762 20.80 20.82 -32.41
C SER A 762 21.32 19.98 -33.57
N ILE A 763 21.88 20.66 -34.58
CA ILE A 763 22.37 20.05 -35.83
C ILE A 763 23.83 20.44 -35.98
N ASP A 764 24.71 19.45 -36.10
CA ASP A 764 26.17 19.65 -36.18
C ASP A 764 26.74 20.47 -35.01
N SER A 765 26.21 20.23 -33.80
CA SER A 765 26.54 20.99 -32.58
C SER A 765 26.16 22.48 -32.63
N LYS A 766 25.27 22.88 -33.54
CA LYS A 766 24.72 24.24 -33.64
C LYS A 766 23.21 24.22 -33.50
N ASP A 767 22.67 25.15 -32.71
CA ASP A 767 21.23 25.31 -32.57
C ASP A 767 20.67 26.06 -33.79
N ARG A 768 19.69 25.45 -34.47
CA ARG A 768 18.92 26.03 -35.56
C ARG A 768 17.48 26.25 -35.15
N PHE A 769 16.88 27.33 -35.65
CA PHE A 769 15.56 27.79 -35.24
C PHE A 769 14.60 27.73 -36.42
N TYR A 770 13.42 27.17 -36.19
CA TYR A 770 12.39 27.00 -37.21
C TYR A 770 11.08 27.55 -36.71
N ARG A 771 10.48 28.45 -37.49
CA ARG A 771 9.22 29.12 -37.22
C ARG A 771 8.11 28.52 -38.07
N SER A 772 6.92 28.37 -37.51
CA SER A 772 5.71 27.99 -38.25
C SER A 772 4.47 28.67 -37.67
N GLU A 773 3.49 29.00 -38.50
CA GLU A 773 2.18 29.53 -38.06
C GLU A 773 1.12 28.44 -37.93
N ASP A 774 1.27 27.33 -38.67
CA ASP A 774 0.31 26.22 -38.72
C ASP A 774 0.84 24.93 -38.11
N GLY A 775 2.12 24.88 -37.74
CA GLY A 775 2.82 23.69 -37.23
C GLY A 775 3.17 22.67 -38.32
N LEU A 776 2.96 23.01 -39.60
CA LEU A 776 3.15 22.12 -40.74
C LEU A 776 4.16 22.69 -41.75
N GLN A 777 4.10 23.98 -42.01
CA GLN A 777 5.03 24.69 -42.90
C GLN A 777 6.07 25.44 -42.08
N TRP A 778 7.34 25.12 -42.31
CA TRP A 778 8.44 25.59 -41.47
C TRP A 778 9.39 26.50 -42.25
N GLN A 779 9.77 27.61 -41.61
CA GLN A 779 10.76 28.56 -42.10
C GLN A 779 11.95 28.59 -41.14
N GLU A 780 13.16 28.35 -41.63
CA GLU A 780 14.38 28.56 -40.82
C GLU A 780 14.58 30.05 -40.55
N VAL A 781 14.88 30.40 -39.29
CA VAL A 781 15.09 31.77 -38.82
C VAL A 781 16.47 31.89 -38.17
N ARG A 782 17.13 33.03 -38.35
CA ARG A 782 18.41 33.36 -37.69
C ARG A 782 18.22 34.46 -36.66
N LEU A 783 18.83 34.27 -35.49
CA LEU A 783 18.74 35.22 -34.38
C LEU A 783 19.80 36.33 -34.44
N ASP A 784 20.95 36.06 -35.09
CA ASP A 784 22.08 36.99 -35.20
C ASP A 784 22.76 36.87 -36.58
N ALA A 785 23.76 37.71 -36.79
CA ALA A 785 24.62 37.68 -37.97
C ALA A 785 25.33 36.32 -38.10
N PRO A 786 25.62 35.86 -39.34
CA PRO A 786 26.15 34.50 -39.61
C PRO A 786 27.48 34.16 -38.93
N GLU A 787 28.22 35.15 -38.47
CA GLU A 787 29.51 35.03 -37.77
C GLU A 787 29.37 34.70 -36.28
N TYR A 788 28.16 34.82 -35.71
CA TYR A 788 27.88 34.51 -34.31
C TYR A 788 26.98 33.28 -34.20
N ASP A 789 27.45 32.27 -33.47
CA ASP A 789 26.63 31.10 -33.15
C ASP A 789 25.82 31.34 -31.87
N VAL A 790 24.51 31.07 -31.94
CA VAL A 790 23.58 31.22 -30.82
C VAL A 790 23.19 29.82 -30.33
N SER A 791 23.74 29.40 -29.20
CA SER A 791 23.29 28.18 -28.53
C SER A 791 22.29 28.50 -27.43
N VAL A 792 21.13 27.84 -27.43
CA VAL A 792 20.03 28.11 -26.51
C VAL A 792 20.33 27.58 -25.12
N GLY A 793 20.29 28.48 -24.14
CA GLY A 793 20.24 28.15 -22.72
C GLY A 793 18.80 28.06 -22.21
N LYS A 794 17.94 29.00 -22.64
CA LYS A 794 16.55 29.10 -22.20
C LYS A 794 15.72 29.84 -23.25
N LEU A 795 14.50 29.35 -23.50
CA LEU A 795 13.52 29.94 -24.42
C LEU A 795 12.20 30.17 -23.66
N GLU A 796 11.74 31.42 -23.64
CA GLU A 796 10.51 31.81 -22.93
C GLU A 796 9.74 32.90 -23.68
N ILE A 797 8.47 33.08 -23.29
CA ILE A 797 7.61 34.13 -23.84
C ILE A 797 7.12 34.98 -22.66
N VAL A 798 7.42 36.28 -22.70
CA VAL A 798 7.06 37.21 -21.64
C VAL A 798 6.25 38.33 -22.26
N ASN A 799 5.00 38.49 -21.83
CA ASN A 799 4.06 39.49 -22.36
C ASN A 799 3.99 39.50 -23.90
N GLY A 800 3.90 38.31 -24.51
CA GLY A 800 3.82 38.15 -25.97
C GLY A 800 5.12 38.43 -26.73
N VAL A 801 6.26 38.56 -26.03
CA VAL A 801 7.58 38.72 -26.65
C VAL A 801 8.39 37.45 -26.43
N TRP A 802 8.92 36.90 -27.52
CA TRP A 802 9.84 35.78 -27.51
C TRP A 802 11.19 36.23 -26.96
N ILE A 803 11.75 35.45 -26.02
CA ILE A 803 13.05 35.72 -25.38
C ILE A 803 13.91 34.47 -25.45
N VAL A 804 15.11 34.61 -26.00
CA VAL A 804 16.12 33.55 -26.10
C VAL A 804 17.37 33.96 -25.34
N TRP A 805 17.67 33.22 -24.28
CA TRP A 805 18.92 33.30 -23.56
C TRP A 805 19.93 32.37 -24.21
N HIS A 806 21.11 32.88 -24.54
CA HIS A 806 22.15 32.09 -25.15
C HIS A 806 23.24 31.67 -24.15
N ARG A 807 23.84 30.51 -24.39
CA ARG A 807 25.02 30.05 -23.65
C ARG A 807 26.25 30.81 -24.13
N VAL A 808 27.07 31.28 -23.19
CA VAL A 808 28.29 32.01 -23.51
C VAL A 808 29.44 31.04 -23.73
N TRP A 809 30.03 31.09 -24.93
CA TRP A 809 31.17 30.27 -25.34
C TRP A 809 31.99 30.99 -26.43
N ARG A 810 33.11 30.39 -26.85
CA ARG A 810 34.01 30.97 -27.85
C ARG A 810 33.29 31.10 -29.20
N GLY A 811 33.08 32.34 -29.67
CA GLY A 811 32.34 32.63 -30.91
C GLY A 811 30.92 33.18 -30.71
N SER A 812 30.42 33.18 -29.47
CA SER A 812 29.15 33.84 -29.12
C SER A 812 29.36 35.30 -28.70
N ARG A 813 28.29 36.11 -28.76
CA ARG A 813 28.29 37.46 -28.17
C ARG A 813 28.34 37.40 -26.63
N PRO A 814 28.74 38.50 -25.96
CA PRO A 814 28.68 38.60 -24.50
C PRO A 814 27.28 38.30 -23.95
N ALA A 815 27.23 37.90 -22.67
CA ALA A 815 25.99 37.55 -21.98
C ALA A 815 24.87 38.60 -22.15
N GLY A 816 23.66 38.11 -22.40
CA GLY A 816 22.46 38.91 -22.71
C GLY A 816 21.34 37.98 -23.21
N PHE A 817 20.36 38.54 -23.91
CA PHE A 817 19.31 37.76 -24.55
C PHE A 817 18.90 38.36 -25.90
N TYR A 818 18.31 37.53 -26.76
CA TYR A 818 17.64 37.94 -27.98
C TYR A 818 16.15 38.02 -27.74
N TYR A 819 15.48 38.97 -28.38
CA TYR A 819 14.03 39.10 -28.28
C TYR A 819 13.38 39.40 -29.63
N SER A 820 12.14 38.97 -29.77
CA SER A 820 11.34 39.18 -30.99
C SER A 820 9.84 39.20 -30.67
N ARG A 821 9.07 39.98 -31.42
CA ARG A 821 7.60 40.00 -31.32
C ARG A 821 6.90 39.05 -32.30
N ASP A 822 7.61 38.59 -33.32
CA ASP A 822 7.07 37.77 -34.41
C ASP A 822 7.88 36.48 -34.63
N ALA A 823 8.86 36.22 -33.76
CA ALA A 823 9.84 35.13 -33.85
C ALA A 823 10.61 35.09 -35.19
N LEU A 824 10.61 36.19 -35.95
CA LEU A 824 11.25 36.32 -37.25
C LEU A 824 12.33 37.41 -37.21
N ASN A 825 11.97 38.59 -36.71
CA ASN A 825 12.84 39.74 -36.58
C ASN A 825 13.38 39.79 -35.15
N TRP A 826 14.65 39.40 -34.98
CA TRP A 826 15.30 39.31 -33.68
C TRP A 826 16.20 40.51 -33.41
N GLN A 827 16.16 41.00 -32.17
CA GLN A 827 17.03 42.06 -31.66
C GLN A 827 17.75 41.54 -30.43
N ARG A 828 18.91 42.11 -30.11
CA ARG A 828 19.70 41.71 -28.95
C ARG A 828 19.69 42.78 -27.88
N SER A 829 19.47 42.37 -26.64
CA SER A 829 19.68 43.19 -25.45
C SER A 829 21.02 42.90 -24.81
N ALA A 830 21.78 43.96 -24.51
CA ALA A 830 22.96 43.86 -23.68
C ALA A 830 22.57 43.99 -22.20
N GLY A 831 23.18 43.17 -21.35
CA GLY A 831 22.87 43.19 -19.92
C GLY A 831 23.33 44.44 -19.17
N PRO A 832 22.76 44.69 -17.97
CA PRO A 832 23.04 45.86 -17.14
C PRO A 832 24.48 45.96 -16.62
N ALA A 833 25.32 44.95 -16.83
CA ALA A 833 26.66 44.92 -16.27
C ALA A 833 27.67 45.80 -17.03
N PRO A 834 28.78 46.20 -16.38
CA PRO A 834 29.85 46.93 -17.04
C PRO A 834 30.51 46.09 -18.15
N ALA A 835 31.16 46.75 -19.11
CA ALA A 835 31.78 46.10 -20.27
C ALA A 835 32.81 45.00 -19.92
N ASN A 836 33.36 44.99 -18.70
CA ASN A 836 34.31 44.00 -18.20
C ASN A 836 33.68 42.86 -17.37
N ASN A 837 32.35 42.72 -17.30
CA ASN A 837 31.67 41.71 -16.47
C ASN A 837 32.17 40.27 -16.73
N SER A 838 32.48 39.94 -17.98
CA SER A 838 33.05 38.64 -18.37
C SER A 838 34.44 38.36 -17.79
N ASN A 839 35.14 39.39 -17.34
CA ASN A 839 36.50 39.30 -16.79
C ASN A 839 36.50 39.29 -15.25
N LEU A 840 35.34 39.48 -14.61
CA LEU A 840 35.19 39.43 -13.16
C LEU A 840 35.01 37.98 -12.70
N SER A 841 35.60 37.62 -11.56
CA SER A 841 35.33 36.33 -10.91
C SER A 841 33.92 36.33 -10.31
N LEU A 842 33.32 35.14 -10.19
CA LEU A 842 31.99 34.96 -9.54
C LEU A 842 31.92 35.66 -8.17
N ASN A 843 33.00 35.56 -7.39
CA ASN A 843 33.10 36.11 -6.03
C ASN A 843 33.57 37.57 -5.96
N ASP A 844 33.91 38.19 -7.10
CA ASP A 844 34.45 39.56 -7.20
C ASP A 844 33.54 40.46 -8.05
N GLY A 845 32.23 40.20 -7.99
CA GLY A 845 31.21 41.11 -8.51
C GLY A 845 30.73 40.85 -9.93
N HIS A 846 31.02 39.67 -10.48
CA HIS A 846 30.37 39.17 -11.69
C HIS A 846 28.84 39.13 -11.50
N LEU A 847 28.12 39.64 -12.50
CA LEU A 847 26.67 39.56 -12.59
C LEU A 847 26.26 38.41 -13.50
N SER A 848 25.50 37.47 -12.96
CA SER A 848 24.88 36.38 -13.72
C SER A 848 23.41 36.71 -13.96
N TYR A 849 22.97 36.68 -15.22
CA TYR A 849 21.61 37.05 -15.61
C TYR A 849 20.64 35.87 -15.51
N GLN A 850 19.41 36.11 -15.06
CA GLN A 850 18.43 35.04 -14.79
C GLN A 850 17.14 35.18 -15.62
N ASP A 851 16.26 36.11 -15.26
CA ASP A 851 14.90 36.21 -15.80
C ASP A 851 14.57 37.62 -16.28
N ILE A 852 13.66 37.69 -17.25
CA ILE A 852 12.99 38.93 -17.67
C ILE A 852 11.52 38.84 -17.29
N VAL A 853 11.00 39.90 -16.67
CA VAL A 853 9.62 39.98 -16.20
C VAL A 853 9.01 41.27 -16.72
N TYR A 854 7.81 41.21 -17.28
CA TYR A 854 7.04 42.41 -17.60
C TYR A 854 6.08 42.74 -16.46
N PHE A 855 6.13 43.95 -15.94
CA PHE A 855 5.35 44.37 -14.78
C PHE A 855 4.99 45.85 -14.91
N ASN A 856 3.72 46.23 -14.76
CA ASN A 856 3.26 47.62 -14.74
C ASN A 856 3.86 48.54 -15.83
N GLY A 857 3.93 48.07 -17.08
CA GLY A 857 4.43 48.89 -18.19
C GLY A 857 5.96 48.95 -18.32
N MET A 858 6.70 48.26 -17.45
CA MET A 858 8.16 48.24 -17.43
C MET A 858 8.69 46.81 -17.50
N TRP A 859 9.92 46.67 -17.99
CA TRP A 859 10.64 45.41 -18.03
C TRP A 859 11.58 45.34 -16.83
N LEU A 860 11.56 44.23 -16.12
CA LEU A 860 12.45 43.92 -15.01
C LEU A 860 13.42 42.82 -15.44
N TRP A 861 14.70 43.01 -15.20
CA TRP A 861 15.75 42.03 -15.44
C TRP A 861 16.39 41.63 -14.12
N THR A 862 16.25 40.36 -13.73
CA THR A 862 16.90 39.81 -12.54
C THR A 862 18.31 39.33 -12.84
N ALA A 863 19.24 39.63 -11.93
CA ALA A 863 20.61 39.17 -11.98
C ALA A 863 21.09 38.78 -10.57
N THR A 864 22.07 37.90 -10.46
CA THR A 864 22.69 37.55 -9.18
C THR A 864 24.11 38.06 -9.09
N LYS A 865 24.49 38.45 -7.87
CA LYS A 865 25.84 38.83 -7.49
C LYS A 865 26.21 38.10 -6.20
N TYR A 866 27.37 37.46 -6.15
CA TYR A 866 27.78 36.79 -4.90
C TYR A 866 28.09 37.81 -3.81
N ARG A 867 27.47 37.62 -2.64
CA ARG A 867 27.69 38.39 -1.43
C ARG A 867 28.46 37.55 -0.42
N ARG A 868 29.58 38.08 0.08
CA ARG A 868 30.40 37.43 1.10
C ARG A 868 29.79 37.62 2.49
N TYR A 869 29.94 36.61 3.33
CA TYR A 869 29.61 36.64 4.76
C TYR A 869 30.72 35.96 5.56
N SER A 870 30.82 36.27 6.85
CA SER A 870 31.78 35.66 7.78
C SER A 870 31.08 34.75 8.79
N TYR A 871 31.73 33.66 9.19
CA TYR A 871 31.24 32.74 10.22
C TYR A 871 32.39 32.20 11.06
N VAL A 872 32.06 31.72 12.26
CA VAL A 872 33.04 31.15 13.19
C VAL A 872 32.89 29.64 13.16
N GLU A 873 33.91 28.96 12.67
CA GLU A 873 34.00 27.51 12.73
C GLU A 873 34.66 27.11 14.04
N LYS A 874 33.87 26.46 14.90
CA LYS A 874 34.35 25.96 16.20
C LYS A 874 35.26 24.76 15.99
N GLY A 875 36.54 24.95 16.26
CA GLY A 875 37.55 23.89 16.25
C GLY A 875 37.77 23.29 17.64
N PHE A 876 38.43 22.13 17.70
CA PHE A 876 38.73 21.44 18.95
C PHE A 876 39.77 22.19 19.82
N PHE A 877 40.61 23.03 19.19
CA PHE A 877 41.68 23.79 19.84
C PHE A 877 41.50 25.32 19.78
N SER A 878 40.84 25.84 18.74
CA SER A 878 40.49 27.26 18.63
C SER A 878 39.37 27.48 17.61
N ASP A 879 38.59 28.52 17.83
CA ASP A 879 37.58 29.01 16.90
C ASP A 879 38.28 29.75 15.75
N THR A 880 37.97 29.41 14.51
CA THR A 880 38.53 30.08 13.31
C THR A 880 37.46 30.88 12.59
N THR A 881 37.76 32.14 12.24
CA THR A 881 36.86 32.95 11.41
C THR A 881 37.09 32.61 9.95
N LYS A 882 36.06 32.08 9.30
CA LYS A 882 36.04 31.79 7.86
C LYS A 882 35.04 32.69 7.14
N SER A 883 35.17 32.75 5.82
CA SER A 883 34.24 33.48 4.96
C SER A 883 33.60 32.55 3.94
N GLY A 884 32.29 32.68 3.76
CA GLY A 884 31.53 32.04 2.69
C GLY A 884 30.89 33.08 1.77
N SER A 885 30.14 32.62 0.77
CA SER A 885 29.37 33.49 -0.12
C SER A 885 28.05 32.84 -0.54
N TYR A 886 27.03 33.65 -0.81
CA TYR A 886 25.76 33.21 -1.40
C TYR A 886 25.33 34.18 -2.52
N ALA A 887 24.45 33.72 -3.40
CA ALA A 887 23.94 34.52 -4.52
C ALA A 887 22.89 35.53 -4.05
N GLN A 888 23.20 36.83 -4.12
CA GLN A 888 22.25 37.90 -3.87
C GLN A 888 21.56 38.33 -5.16
N THR A 889 20.23 38.38 -5.18
CA THR A 889 19.46 38.83 -6.33
C THR A 889 19.40 40.36 -6.39
N LEU A 890 19.59 40.89 -7.59
CA LEU A 890 19.47 42.29 -7.99
C LEU A 890 18.41 42.37 -9.09
N VAL A 891 17.61 43.43 -9.08
CA VAL A 891 16.62 43.67 -10.12
C VAL A 891 16.93 44.99 -10.80
N PHE A 892 16.98 44.98 -12.12
CA PHE A 892 17.12 46.15 -12.96
C PHE A 892 15.81 46.42 -13.68
N ARG A 893 15.53 47.66 -14.03
CA ARG A 893 14.35 48.08 -14.79
C ARG A 893 14.74 48.77 -16.10
N GLY A 894 13.92 48.58 -17.12
CA GLY A 894 13.99 49.27 -18.40
C GLY A 894 12.60 49.64 -18.91
N ALA A 895 12.49 50.73 -19.66
CA ALA A 895 11.26 51.08 -20.36
C ALA A 895 10.99 50.15 -21.56
N ASP A 896 12.05 49.64 -22.17
CA ASP A 896 12.03 48.67 -23.26
C ASP A 896 13.09 47.57 -23.02
N LEU A 897 13.10 46.57 -23.90
CA LEU A 897 14.06 45.47 -23.86
C LEU A 897 15.44 45.85 -24.42
N ALA A 898 15.61 47.01 -25.06
CA ALA A 898 16.89 47.48 -25.58
C ALA A 898 17.76 48.16 -24.50
N GLY A 899 17.12 48.68 -23.45
CA GLY A 899 17.77 49.44 -22.38
C GLY A 899 17.73 50.95 -22.63
N PRO A 900 18.32 51.77 -21.75
CA PRO A 900 19.23 51.41 -20.66
C PRO A 900 18.52 50.74 -19.48
N TRP A 901 19.28 49.89 -18.77
CA TRP A 901 18.82 49.17 -17.58
C TRP A 901 19.33 49.86 -16.32
N GLU A 902 18.42 50.27 -15.43
CA GLU A 902 18.73 50.96 -14.18
C GLU A 902 18.38 50.07 -12.98
N PRO A 903 19.11 50.14 -11.84
CA PRO A 903 18.70 49.43 -10.64
C PRO A 903 17.27 49.77 -10.22
N TRP A 904 16.47 48.75 -9.93
CA TRP A 904 15.10 48.94 -9.45
C TRP A 904 15.09 49.19 -7.96
N ASP A 905 14.57 50.35 -7.56
CA ASP A 905 14.49 50.82 -6.19
C ASP A 905 13.61 49.93 -5.28
N GLN A 906 12.70 49.17 -5.88
CA GLN A 906 11.81 48.24 -5.18
C GLN A 906 12.30 46.77 -5.22
N THR A 907 13.59 46.55 -5.47
CA THR A 907 14.22 45.22 -5.34
C THR A 907 13.90 44.60 -3.98
N PRO A 908 13.49 43.31 -3.90
CA PRO A 908 13.12 42.68 -2.63
C PRO A 908 14.30 42.70 -1.66
N ARG A 909 14.03 43.14 -0.43
CA ARG A 909 15.03 43.12 0.66
C ARG A 909 14.85 41.83 1.45
N THR A 910 15.80 40.92 1.30
CA THR A 910 15.82 39.64 2.00
C THR A 910 16.84 39.63 3.13
N ASP A 911 16.63 38.74 4.10
CA ASP A 911 17.58 38.50 5.17
C ASP A 911 18.91 37.93 4.64
N GLU A 912 19.98 38.08 5.42
CA GLU A 912 21.28 37.50 5.04
C GLU A 912 21.16 35.97 4.87
N GLY A 913 21.65 35.47 3.73
CA GLY A 913 21.64 34.05 3.36
C GLY A 913 20.38 33.59 2.61
N VAL A 914 19.39 34.46 2.40
CA VAL A 914 18.21 34.17 1.57
C VAL A 914 18.51 34.49 0.11
N VAL A 915 18.24 33.52 -0.76
CA VAL A 915 18.34 33.61 -2.22
C VAL A 915 16.94 33.65 -2.81
N ILE A 916 16.73 34.49 -3.81
CA ILE A 916 15.52 34.49 -4.62
C ILE A 916 15.80 33.64 -5.85
N GLU A 917 15.11 32.52 -5.98
CA GLU A 917 15.28 31.60 -7.10
C GLU A 917 14.63 32.12 -8.38
N ARG A 918 13.47 32.76 -8.25
CA ARG A 918 12.67 33.24 -9.38
C ARG A 918 11.76 34.39 -8.98
N ILE A 919 11.51 35.31 -9.90
CA ILE A 919 10.47 36.34 -9.78
C ILE A 919 9.47 36.16 -10.93
N CYS A 920 8.17 36.09 -10.60
CA CYS A 920 7.09 35.94 -11.57
C CYS A 920 6.12 37.12 -11.47
N ALA A 921 5.63 37.62 -12.60
CA ALA A 921 4.48 38.52 -12.60
C ALA A 921 3.19 37.72 -12.48
N LEU A 922 2.18 38.32 -11.83
CA LEU A 922 0.84 37.75 -11.78
C LEU A 922 0.06 38.13 -13.03
N PRO A 923 -0.30 37.17 -13.91
CA PRO A 923 -1.07 37.49 -15.11
C PRO A 923 -2.42 38.12 -14.75
N GLY A 924 -2.80 39.22 -15.41
CA GLY A 924 -4.06 39.91 -15.13
C GLY A 924 -4.10 40.74 -13.83
N HIS A 925 -3.03 40.73 -13.01
CA HIS A 925 -2.96 41.46 -11.75
C HIS A 925 -1.68 42.33 -11.67
N ASN A 926 -1.77 43.46 -10.99
CA ASN A 926 -0.61 44.32 -10.72
C ASN A 926 0.18 43.82 -9.51
N GLY A 927 0.78 42.62 -9.62
CA GLY A 927 1.64 42.07 -8.57
C GLY A 927 2.77 41.18 -9.07
N LEU A 928 3.75 40.95 -8.20
CA LEU A 928 4.87 40.03 -8.40
C LEU A 928 4.94 39.01 -7.27
N LEU A 929 5.46 37.84 -7.58
CA LEU A 929 5.90 36.84 -6.62
C LEU A 929 7.42 36.67 -6.69
N ALA A 930 8.07 36.53 -5.55
CA ALA A 930 9.46 36.14 -5.43
C ALA A 930 9.56 34.85 -4.63
N PHE A 931 10.12 33.80 -5.24
CA PHE A 931 10.31 32.50 -4.62
C PHE A 931 11.66 32.50 -3.90
N CYS A 932 11.63 32.35 -2.58
CA CYS A 932 12.79 32.52 -1.70
C CYS A 932 13.15 31.22 -0.98
N LYS A 933 14.44 30.97 -0.81
CA LYS A 933 14.95 29.93 0.08
C LYS A 933 16.26 30.35 0.75
N TYR A 934 16.63 29.69 1.83
CA TYR A 934 17.97 29.86 2.39
C TYR A 934 19.01 29.08 1.58
N ASP A 935 20.17 29.69 1.34
CA ASP A 935 21.32 29.01 0.75
C ASP A 935 21.83 27.90 1.68
N TRP A 936 21.98 26.70 1.14
CA TRP A 936 22.37 25.52 1.92
C TRP A 936 23.75 25.68 2.57
N SER A 937 24.72 26.26 1.84
CA SER A 937 26.06 26.48 2.38
C SER A 937 26.01 27.51 3.50
N TYR A 938 25.23 28.59 3.34
CA TYR A 938 24.99 29.55 4.42
C TYR A 938 24.37 28.93 5.67
N MET A 939 23.32 28.11 5.53
CA MET A 939 22.69 27.44 6.67
C MET A 939 23.67 26.53 7.40
N ARG A 940 24.42 25.71 6.66
CA ARG A 940 25.43 24.80 7.21
C ARG A 940 26.53 25.57 7.94
N ASP A 941 27.09 26.60 7.30
CA ASP A 941 28.22 27.36 7.83
C ASP A 941 27.82 28.19 9.07
N LYS A 942 26.58 28.71 9.11
CA LYS A 942 26.02 29.43 10.26
C LYS A 942 25.34 28.52 11.30
N LYS A 943 25.28 27.20 11.05
CA LYS A 943 24.56 26.23 11.88
C LYS A 943 23.11 26.64 12.16
N LYS A 944 22.43 27.23 11.17
CA LYS A 944 21.00 27.55 11.28
C LYS A 944 20.17 26.27 11.17
N PRO A 945 19.05 26.14 11.93
CA PRO A 945 18.10 25.06 11.69
C PRO A 945 17.56 25.18 10.26
N GLU A 946 17.17 24.04 9.69
CA GLU A 946 16.56 24.00 8.36
C GLU A 946 15.32 24.91 8.35
N GLN A 947 15.24 25.79 7.34
CA GLN A 947 14.16 26.73 7.15
C GLN A 947 13.44 26.39 5.85
N PRO A 948 12.10 26.25 5.86
CA PRO A 948 11.36 25.96 4.64
C PRO A 948 11.45 27.12 3.64
N PRO A 949 11.34 26.84 2.33
CA PRO A 949 11.22 27.88 1.32
C PRO A 949 9.93 28.70 1.55
N PHE A 950 9.93 29.96 1.11
CA PHE A 950 8.78 30.84 1.26
C PHE A 950 8.63 31.78 0.06
N VAL A 951 7.41 32.27 -0.16
CA VAL A 951 7.10 33.18 -1.26
C VAL A 951 6.81 34.58 -0.72
N MET A 952 7.37 35.59 -1.38
CA MET A 952 7.05 36.99 -1.13
C MET A 952 6.18 37.55 -2.25
N TYR A 953 5.24 38.41 -1.90
CA TYR A 953 4.35 39.14 -2.80
C TYR A 953 4.66 40.63 -2.79
N TYR A 954 4.68 41.24 -3.96
CA TYR A 954 4.70 42.69 -4.15
C TYR A 954 3.44 43.10 -4.90
N GLY A 955 2.60 43.92 -4.27
CA GLY A 955 1.30 44.30 -4.83
C GLY A 955 0.94 45.78 -4.65
N ALA A 956 -0.35 46.06 -4.48
CA ALA A 956 -0.89 47.41 -4.37
C ALA A 956 -0.26 48.26 -3.25
N ALA A 957 0.18 47.62 -2.16
CA ALA A 957 0.86 48.29 -1.04
C ALA A 957 2.26 48.82 -1.40
N LYS A 958 2.80 48.50 -2.59
CA LYS A 958 4.14 48.86 -3.07
C LYS A 958 5.25 48.48 -2.08
N ALA A 959 5.06 47.35 -1.40
CA ALA A 959 6.03 46.77 -0.49
C ALA A 959 5.99 45.25 -0.60
N TRP A 960 7.12 44.60 -0.36
CA TRP A 960 7.22 43.15 -0.33
C TRP A 960 6.72 42.61 1.00
N GLN A 961 5.85 41.60 0.95
CA GLN A 961 5.27 40.93 2.11
C GLN A 961 5.36 39.41 1.90
N LYS A 962 5.39 38.60 2.96
CA LYS A 962 5.29 37.14 2.81
C LYS A 962 3.86 36.76 2.41
N CYS A 963 3.71 35.81 1.50
CA CYS A 963 2.42 35.21 1.16
C CYS A 963 1.93 34.29 2.27
N ASP A 964 0.63 34.09 2.35
CA ASP A 964 0.02 32.97 3.07
C ASP A 964 0.16 31.73 2.19
N TRP A 965 1.42 31.26 2.07
CA TRP A 965 1.81 30.07 1.32
C TRP A 965 1.97 28.92 2.31
N ASP A 966 1.34 27.78 2.03
CA ASP A 966 1.33 26.64 2.96
C ASP A 966 2.77 26.19 3.30
N SER A 967 3.13 26.31 4.58
CA SER A 967 4.50 26.15 5.10
C SER A 967 5.00 24.71 5.09
N ASN A 968 4.14 23.73 4.78
CA ASN A 968 4.52 22.31 4.65
C ASN A 968 4.97 21.93 3.23
N SER A 969 4.87 22.83 2.26
CA SER A 969 5.25 22.56 0.86
C SER A 969 6.78 22.51 0.69
N ARG A 970 7.30 21.37 0.19
CA ARG A 970 8.71 21.22 -0.21
C ARG A 970 8.90 21.64 -1.67
N TYR A 971 8.26 22.72 -2.09
CA TYR A 971 8.30 23.14 -3.47
C TYR A 971 9.75 23.46 -3.90
N THR A 972 10.11 23.07 -5.12
CA THR A 972 11.37 23.49 -5.73
C THR A 972 11.05 24.48 -6.84
N ALA A 973 11.46 25.74 -6.67
CA ALA A 973 11.29 26.74 -7.71
C ALA A 973 12.36 26.51 -8.80
N SER A 974 12.01 25.75 -9.82
CA SER A 974 12.85 25.47 -10.97
C SER A 974 12.52 26.39 -12.16
N SER A 975 13.19 26.21 -13.30
CA SER A 975 12.85 26.91 -14.55
C SER A 975 11.43 26.60 -15.06
N THR A 976 10.77 25.55 -14.57
CA THR A 976 9.38 25.21 -14.92
C THR A 976 8.35 25.94 -14.05
N THR A 977 8.79 26.68 -13.02
CA THR A 977 7.86 27.44 -12.18
C THR A 977 7.23 28.60 -12.93
N SER A 978 5.91 28.59 -13.03
CA SER A 978 5.14 29.58 -13.77
C SER A 978 3.82 29.90 -13.09
N VAL A 979 3.33 31.12 -13.33
CA VAL A 979 2.00 31.55 -12.88
C VAL A 979 1.16 31.80 -14.11
N HIS A 980 -0.04 31.25 -14.11
CA HIS A 980 -1.00 31.29 -15.19
C HIS A 980 -2.32 31.89 -14.70
N LEU A 981 -3.03 32.55 -15.61
CA LEU A 981 -4.43 32.88 -15.39
C LEU A 981 -5.26 31.70 -15.87
N GLY A 982 -6.07 31.13 -14.99
CA GLY A 982 -7.03 30.10 -15.33
C GLY A 982 -8.17 30.64 -16.19
N SER A 983 -8.90 29.70 -16.78
CA SER A 983 -10.07 29.92 -17.63
C SER A 983 -11.16 30.84 -17.03
N ARG A 984 -11.36 30.85 -15.71
CA ARG A 984 -12.36 31.69 -15.02
C ARG A 984 -11.75 32.90 -14.31
N GLY A 985 -10.46 33.16 -14.51
CA GLY A 985 -9.75 34.31 -13.97
C GLY A 985 -9.07 34.08 -12.61
N GLY A 986 -9.14 32.87 -12.04
CA GLY A 986 -8.32 32.48 -10.89
C GLY A 986 -6.85 32.28 -11.27
N LEU A 987 -5.92 32.56 -10.36
CA LEU A 987 -4.49 32.35 -10.60
C LEU A 987 -4.10 30.91 -10.26
N MET A 988 -3.30 30.30 -11.13
CA MET A 988 -2.66 29.01 -10.89
C MET A 988 -1.14 29.19 -10.90
N CYS A 989 -0.47 28.75 -9.83
CA CYS A 989 0.98 28.66 -9.78
C CYS A 989 1.38 27.20 -9.87
N VAL A 990 2.17 26.89 -10.90
CA VAL A 990 2.63 25.54 -11.20
C VAL A 990 4.13 25.50 -10.93
N ALA A 991 4.54 24.70 -9.96
CA ALA A 991 5.92 24.37 -9.65
C ALA A 991 6.07 22.84 -9.70
N SER A 992 6.79 22.24 -8.74
CA SER A 992 6.68 20.79 -8.48
C SER A 992 5.30 20.37 -7.95
N GLU A 993 4.50 21.34 -7.52
CA GLU A 993 3.16 21.22 -6.95
C GLU A 993 2.26 22.30 -7.57
N LEU A 994 0.94 22.20 -7.40
CA LEU A 994 -0.03 23.16 -7.90
C LEU A 994 -0.62 23.99 -6.78
N PHE A 995 -0.67 25.31 -6.98
CA PHE A 995 -1.29 26.25 -6.05
C PHE A 995 -2.29 27.12 -6.80
N THR A 996 -3.37 27.51 -6.11
CA THR A 996 -4.43 28.37 -6.66
C THR A 996 -4.62 29.60 -5.79
N SER A 997 -4.98 30.74 -6.39
CA SER A 997 -5.26 31.98 -5.66
C SER A 997 -6.21 32.90 -6.44
N ASP A 998 -7.17 33.50 -5.75
CA ASP A 998 -7.99 34.58 -6.34
C ASP A 998 -7.33 35.96 -6.16
N LYS A 999 -6.40 36.08 -5.20
CA LYS A 999 -5.88 37.36 -4.70
C LYS A 999 -4.41 37.61 -5.05
N GLY A 1000 -3.69 36.54 -5.39
CA GLY A 1000 -2.26 36.57 -5.71
C GLY A 1000 -1.31 36.57 -4.51
N TYR A 1001 -1.80 36.71 -3.28
CA TYR A 1001 -0.99 36.67 -2.05
C TYR A 1001 -1.41 35.59 -1.05
N ALA A 1002 -2.62 35.03 -1.20
CA ALA A 1002 -3.13 33.92 -0.40
C ALA A 1002 -3.28 32.71 -1.31
N TRP A 1003 -2.44 31.69 -1.11
CA TRP A 1003 -2.32 30.56 -2.03
C TRP A 1003 -2.77 29.28 -1.34
N THR A 1004 -3.55 28.47 -2.04
CA THR A 1004 -4.03 27.18 -1.55
C THR A 1004 -3.39 26.06 -2.36
N HIS A 1005 -2.70 25.15 -1.67
CA HIS A 1005 -2.16 23.93 -2.26
C HIS A 1005 -3.29 23.05 -2.81
N ARG A 1006 -3.06 22.42 -3.96
CA ARG A 1006 -3.99 21.51 -4.61
C ARG A 1006 -3.31 20.17 -4.84
N ASP A 1007 -3.89 19.13 -4.25
CA ASP A 1007 -3.44 17.77 -4.48
C ASP A 1007 -3.69 17.39 -5.95
N THR A 1008 -2.62 16.98 -6.63
CA THR A 1008 -2.69 16.47 -7.98
C THR A 1008 -2.33 14.98 -8.00
N PRO A 1009 -3.07 14.14 -8.73
CA PRO A 1009 -2.79 12.70 -8.83
C PRO A 1009 -1.51 12.37 -9.61
N ILE A 1010 -0.85 13.37 -10.20
CA ILE A 1010 0.36 13.23 -11.00
C ILE A 1010 1.46 14.14 -10.48
N HIS A 1011 2.71 13.76 -10.76
CA HIS A 1011 3.84 14.68 -10.66
C HIS A 1011 3.83 15.63 -11.86
N ILE A 1012 3.76 16.94 -11.60
CA ILE A 1012 3.49 17.95 -12.63
C ILE A 1012 4.75 18.23 -13.47
N GLY A 1013 4.60 18.18 -14.79
CA GLY A 1013 5.62 18.55 -15.76
C GLY A 1013 5.46 20.00 -16.25
N GLN A 1014 4.36 20.28 -16.95
CA GLN A 1014 4.07 21.61 -17.51
C GLN A 1014 2.58 21.93 -17.40
N CYS A 1015 2.25 23.23 -17.46
CA CYS A 1015 0.88 23.71 -17.56
C CYS A 1015 0.71 24.59 -18.81
N PHE A 1016 -0.34 24.28 -19.57
CA PHE A 1016 -0.79 25.07 -20.70
C PHE A 1016 -2.15 25.69 -20.35
N ALA A 1017 -2.15 26.98 -20.04
CA ALA A 1017 -3.37 27.74 -19.82
C ALA A 1017 -3.95 28.15 -21.17
N LEU A 1018 -4.99 27.43 -21.59
CA LEU A 1018 -5.77 27.72 -22.79
C LEU A 1018 -6.94 28.64 -22.43
N ARG A 1019 -7.66 29.13 -23.44
CA ARG A 1019 -8.79 30.03 -23.23
C ARG A 1019 -9.89 29.42 -22.34
N ASP A 1020 -10.31 28.19 -22.63
CA ASP A 1020 -11.50 27.58 -22.00
C ASP A 1020 -11.16 26.51 -20.95
N LEU A 1021 -9.88 26.12 -20.86
CA LEU A 1021 -9.41 25.06 -19.97
C LEU A 1021 -7.91 25.15 -19.74
N SER A 1022 -7.41 24.44 -18.75
CA SER A 1022 -5.98 24.28 -18.48
C SER A 1022 -5.59 22.81 -18.60
N LEU A 1023 -4.48 22.58 -19.31
CA LEU A 1023 -3.88 21.27 -19.49
C LEU A 1023 -2.63 21.16 -18.63
N ILE A 1024 -2.57 20.17 -17.76
CA ILE A 1024 -1.43 19.94 -16.87
C ILE A 1024 -0.86 18.56 -17.17
N THR A 1025 0.36 18.49 -17.66
CA THR A 1025 0.97 17.23 -18.07
C THR A 1025 1.75 16.61 -16.92
N SER A 1026 1.83 15.28 -16.91
CA SER A 1026 2.75 14.58 -16.04
C SER A 1026 4.19 14.80 -16.49
N SER A 1027 5.14 14.70 -15.56
CA SER A 1027 6.57 14.71 -15.89
C SER A 1027 6.99 13.61 -16.87
N SER A 1028 6.25 12.50 -16.90
CA SER A 1028 6.42 11.40 -17.86
C SER A 1028 5.81 11.66 -19.24
N GLY A 1029 4.93 12.66 -19.36
CA GLY A 1029 4.22 13.00 -20.60
C GLY A 1029 3.08 12.04 -20.99
N ALA A 1030 2.85 10.96 -20.24
CA ALA A 1030 1.83 9.94 -20.56
C ALA A 1030 0.40 10.32 -20.13
N THR A 1031 0.27 11.21 -19.15
CA THR A 1031 -1.03 11.60 -18.56
C THR A 1031 -1.17 13.11 -18.59
N MET A 1032 -2.37 13.58 -18.93
CA MET A 1032 -2.73 14.99 -18.93
C MET A 1032 -3.97 15.20 -18.06
N LEU A 1033 -3.90 16.15 -17.13
CA LEU A 1033 -5.06 16.60 -16.38
C LEU A 1033 -5.69 17.78 -17.11
N VAL A 1034 -7.00 17.72 -17.25
CA VAL A 1034 -7.83 18.79 -17.83
C VAL A 1034 -8.61 19.45 -16.71
N SER A 1035 -8.52 20.78 -16.61
CA SER A 1035 -9.27 21.59 -15.63
C SER A 1035 -10.02 22.73 -16.31
N GLN A 1036 -11.29 22.95 -15.94
CA GLN A 1036 -12.13 24.08 -16.38
C GLN A 1036 -12.54 25.01 -15.23
N ASP A 1037 -12.08 24.70 -14.01
CA ASP A 1037 -12.40 25.39 -12.77
C ASP A 1037 -11.12 25.93 -12.13
N ASP A 1038 -10.17 26.39 -12.95
CA ASP A 1038 -8.93 27.04 -12.50
C ASP A 1038 -8.11 26.19 -11.50
N GLY A 1039 -8.03 24.88 -11.75
CA GLY A 1039 -7.26 23.96 -10.91
C GLY A 1039 -7.97 23.50 -9.63
N LEU A 1040 -9.29 23.70 -9.53
CA LEU A 1040 -10.10 23.14 -8.43
C LEU A 1040 -10.51 21.68 -8.66
N SER A 1041 -10.70 21.30 -9.92
CA SER A 1041 -11.09 19.95 -10.33
C SER A 1041 -10.25 19.50 -11.52
N PHE A 1042 -9.95 18.20 -11.58
CA PHE A 1042 -9.14 17.60 -12.64
C PHE A 1042 -9.86 16.39 -13.22
N LYS A 1043 -9.78 16.27 -14.55
CA LYS A 1043 -10.18 15.07 -15.28
C LYS A 1043 -8.95 14.50 -15.98
N GLU A 1044 -8.72 13.20 -15.81
CA GLU A 1044 -7.55 12.54 -16.37
C GLU A 1044 -7.81 12.15 -17.83
N LEU A 1045 -6.97 12.67 -18.72
CA LEU A 1045 -6.93 12.34 -20.13
C LEU A 1045 -5.60 11.64 -20.40
N ARG A 1046 -5.66 10.38 -20.83
CA ARG A 1046 -4.48 9.58 -21.13
C ARG A 1046 -4.04 9.79 -22.57
N MET A 1047 -2.74 9.97 -22.78
CA MET A 1047 -2.13 10.05 -24.10
C MET A 1047 -1.82 8.65 -24.63
N GLU A 1048 -1.54 8.50 -25.94
CA GLU A 1048 -1.11 7.21 -26.50
C GLU A 1048 0.15 6.73 -25.77
N ASP A 1049 0.23 5.42 -25.52
CA ASP A 1049 1.37 4.82 -24.83
C ASP A 1049 2.66 5.07 -25.64
N GLY A 1050 3.71 5.56 -24.96
CA GLY A 1050 4.97 5.94 -25.58
C GLY A 1050 5.61 7.10 -24.82
N HIS A 1051 6.66 7.67 -25.40
CA HIS A 1051 7.41 8.77 -24.79
C HIS A 1051 7.11 10.09 -25.50
N TRP A 1052 6.66 11.07 -24.72
CA TRP A 1052 6.28 12.40 -25.21
C TRP A 1052 7.24 13.46 -24.70
N ASN A 1053 8.04 14.01 -25.61
CA ASN A 1053 9.06 15.01 -25.31
C ASN A 1053 8.75 16.36 -25.96
N HIS A 1054 9.23 17.43 -25.33
CA HIS A 1054 9.09 18.81 -25.81
C HIS A 1054 7.64 19.21 -26.16
N LEU A 1055 6.66 18.64 -25.46
CA LEU A 1055 5.24 18.93 -25.66
C LEU A 1055 4.93 20.40 -25.36
N THR A 1056 4.20 21.05 -26.26
CA THR A 1056 3.62 22.38 -26.03
C THR A 1056 2.26 22.49 -26.71
N ALA A 1057 1.38 23.33 -26.16
CA ALA A 1057 0.00 23.44 -26.61
C ALA A 1057 -0.43 24.90 -26.84
N ASN A 1058 -1.36 25.09 -27.77
CA ASN A 1058 -2.17 26.30 -27.90
C ASN A 1058 -3.68 25.93 -27.90
N ASP A 1059 -4.56 26.91 -28.10
CA ASP A 1059 -6.02 26.72 -28.04
C ASP A 1059 -6.57 25.71 -29.07
N MET A 1060 -5.82 25.42 -30.14
CA MET A 1060 -6.28 24.60 -31.25
C MET A 1060 -5.58 23.24 -31.34
N ASN A 1061 -4.28 23.21 -31.05
CA ASN A 1061 -3.42 22.06 -31.28
C ASN A 1061 -2.37 21.89 -30.18
N LEU A 1062 -1.78 20.70 -30.14
CA LEU A 1062 -0.56 20.37 -29.42
C LEU A 1062 0.53 19.98 -30.42
N LEU A 1063 1.79 20.19 -30.06
CA LEU A 1063 2.94 19.75 -30.84
C LEU A 1063 3.95 19.10 -29.92
N ALA A 1064 4.43 17.91 -30.27
CA ALA A 1064 5.38 17.14 -29.47
C ALA A 1064 6.26 16.21 -30.32
N VAL A 1065 7.42 15.86 -29.76
CA VAL A 1065 8.26 14.77 -30.24
C VAL A 1065 7.79 13.48 -29.58
N TYR A 1066 7.55 12.45 -30.38
CA TYR A 1066 7.03 11.15 -29.93
C TYR A 1066 7.90 9.99 -30.43
N TYR A 1067 8.10 9.00 -29.58
CA TYR A 1067 8.59 7.67 -29.97
C TYR A 1067 7.93 6.60 -29.11
N GLU A 1068 7.59 5.46 -29.69
CA GLU A 1068 6.90 4.37 -28.98
C GLU A 1068 7.84 3.67 -27.98
N ASN A 1069 9.07 3.38 -28.40
CA ASN A 1069 10.15 2.87 -27.55
C ASN A 1069 11.51 3.32 -28.10
N ARG A 1070 12.60 3.15 -27.34
CA ARG A 1070 13.95 3.63 -27.71
C ARG A 1070 14.52 3.06 -29.02
N HIS A 1071 13.89 2.02 -29.58
CA HIS A 1071 14.31 1.36 -30.82
C HIS A 1071 13.42 1.71 -32.03
N GLU A 1072 12.30 2.39 -31.81
CA GLU A 1072 11.38 2.83 -32.86
C GLU A 1072 11.69 4.24 -33.36
N GLU A 1073 11.17 4.58 -34.54
CA GLU A 1073 11.39 5.88 -35.18
C GLU A 1073 10.83 7.03 -34.32
N THR A 1074 11.67 8.03 -34.05
CA THR A 1074 11.24 9.26 -33.39
C THR A 1074 10.61 10.22 -34.40
N VAL A 1075 9.40 10.68 -34.11
CA VAL A 1075 8.60 11.50 -35.03
C VAL A 1075 8.08 12.78 -34.36
N LEU A 1076 7.88 13.83 -35.16
CA LEU A 1076 7.17 15.04 -34.74
C LEU A 1076 5.66 14.84 -34.98
N ARG A 1077 4.83 15.02 -33.95
CA ARG A 1077 3.38 14.85 -34.02
C ARG A 1077 2.65 16.12 -33.63
N ILE A 1078 1.57 16.41 -34.35
CA ILE A 1078 0.59 17.45 -34.05
C ILE A 1078 -0.70 16.80 -33.56
N GLY A 1079 -1.17 17.21 -32.38
CA GLY A 1079 -2.40 16.73 -31.76
C GLY A 1079 -3.52 17.75 -31.92
N ARG A 1080 -4.72 17.31 -32.26
CA ARG A 1080 -5.93 18.16 -32.34
C ARG A 1080 -6.90 17.81 -31.23
N TYR A 1081 -7.53 18.82 -30.64
CA TYR A 1081 -8.62 18.60 -29.70
C TYR A 1081 -9.88 18.16 -30.44
N ARG A 1082 -10.41 17.00 -30.08
CA ARG A 1082 -11.66 16.46 -30.63
C ARG A 1082 -12.78 16.64 -29.61
N TYR A 1083 -13.80 17.39 -29.98
CA TYR A 1083 -15.00 17.61 -29.16
C TYR A 1083 -16.15 16.79 -29.73
N LEU A 1084 -16.61 15.78 -29.00
CA LEU A 1084 -17.75 14.94 -29.36
C LEU A 1084 -18.95 15.28 -28.49
N PRO A 1085 -20.19 15.33 -29.02
CA PRO A 1085 -21.37 15.52 -28.19
C PRO A 1085 -21.50 14.36 -27.20
N GLN A 1086 -21.80 14.67 -25.94
CA GLN A 1086 -22.08 13.65 -24.93
C GLN A 1086 -23.51 13.14 -25.19
N SER A 1087 -23.63 11.90 -25.69
CA SER A 1087 -24.90 11.26 -26.05
C SER A 1087 -25.77 10.91 -24.87
#